data_AF-A0A8C5GLX7-F1
#
_entry.id   AF-A0A8C5GLX7-F1
#
_cell.length_a   1.000
_cell.length_b   1.000
_cell.length_c   1.000
_cell.angle_alpha   90.00
_cell.angle_beta   90.00
_cell.angle_gamma   90.00
#
_symmetry.space_group_name_H-M   'P 1'
#
loop_
_entity.id
_entity.type
_entity.pdbx_description
1 polymer ?
#
loop_
_entity_poly.entity_id
_entity_poly.type
_entity_poly.pdbx_seq_one_letter_code
_entity_poly.pdbx_strand_id
1 'polypeptide(L)'
;MSCLTNPSWLNNDQDALQQRAACIHLGVMESTQAAKKSGIPAPKEITSTIARDRISLKNQTKSSSTKRMVTSASTSSLSTLAKQPRSTTKSRTDAEGLEKGLLECQVKELLAEAKSKDLEISNLRTELLRCKEKAAASSNLSPNSVLPQDSTSDHDQEQLEEALVLVSELREKNGKFQRELASLREENQTLKGKLMSLEPSPCSSKAKSLLSKPLLNGLLPDHTAPSKDGLSLSTNTLKMSVSSGSDTTKESPSPDSSEFEKIPSCSESLSSSTSGEAPAAGMGGTTGGQEASVQRLTEQIHKMEESHHSTSEELQATLQELADQQQVVQELTAENERLTEEKSLLQTSLQQQRERLEVFAQKNESLAHRLQEQAQAQAQREQDQSNQGPRLAELEQRYAELVESSCFEREKLVDIQQQLTGSLRALEEEHQDAQVEVRCKREEVDRMKALLEKELGVRSQAAQAAEEQMVTAECLRLENSRLKAQVDIERQKVGELKAMQSTSDSTELQNLLKIAHKERDMMEMELIELKQELLQGQAEMEHMQNTVSKLEAKCQQIEERAERRELELNNRITFLEDAGIQAENQVKELKETIFELEDQVEQQRAVNCHTNQAVLDMENLVKKLEEQKAEADRQIKAMNRKMKEDQEEWHRFQADLQTAVVVANDIKVEAQQELRMLRRQLQEEQDRSSKLSADMEALQGVRLGTGSTFDTKTAVEGH
;
A
#
# COMPACT_ATOMS: atom_id res chain seq x y z
N MET A 1 -59.99 22.21 -73.36
CA MET A 1 -58.88 21.39 -73.90
C MET A 1 -57.67 21.62 -73.01
N SER A 2 -56.81 20.61 -72.85
CA SER A 2 -55.40 20.70 -72.41
C SER A 2 -55.07 21.32 -71.04
N CYS A 3 -54.48 20.48 -70.17
CA CYS A 3 -53.22 20.72 -69.41
C CYS A 3 -53.13 21.89 -68.40
N LEU A 4 -52.63 21.78 -67.16
CA LEU A 4 -52.09 20.74 -66.25
C LEU A 4 -52.35 21.26 -64.78
N THR A 5 -52.03 20.66 -63.62
CA THR A 5 -51.16 19.52 -63.21
C THR A 5 -51.66 18.88 -61.89
N ASN A 6 -51.12 17.71 -61.57
CA ASN A 6 -51.06 16.94 -60.31
C ASN A 6 -51.39 17.61 -58.94
N PRO A 7 -52.13 16.88 -58.09
CA PRO A 7 -51.76 16.57 -56.71
C PRO A 7 -50.98 15.23 -56.62
N SER A 8 -50.11 15.04 -55.60
CA SER A 8 -49.37 13.79 -55.41
C SER A 8 -49.13 13.45 -53.93
N TRP A 9 -49.99 12.59 -53.37
CA TRP A 9 -49.84 11.96 -52.04
C TRP A 9 -50.41 10.54 -52.07
N LEU A 10 -49.65 9.57 -52.60
CA LEU A 10 -49.84 8.11 -52.45
C LEU A 10 -48.79 7.35 -53.29
N ASN A 11 -47.59 7.15 -52.73
CA ASN A 11 -46.62 6.08 -53.04
C ASN A 11 -45.30 6.33 -52.30
N ASN A 12 -44.93 5.46 -51.36
CA ASN A 12 -43.54 5.04 -51.03
C ASN A 12 -43.43 4.06 -49.83
N ASP A 13 -44.38 3.11 -49.69
CA ASP A 13 -44.31 2.03 -48.70
C ASP A 13 -44.12 0.61 -49.32
N GLN A 14 -43.88 0.54 -50.64
CA GLN A 14 -43.91 -0.73 -51.39
C GLN A 14 -42.52 -1.36 -51.65
N ASP A 15 -41.42 -0.59 -51.60
CA ASP A 15 -40.07 -1.07 -51.97
C ASP A 15 -39.26 -1.69 -50.82
N ALA A 16 -39.61 -1.42 -49.55
CA ALA A 16 -38.82 -1.85 -48.39
C ALA A 16 -38.85 -3.36 -48.10
N LEU A 17 -39.76 -4.13 -48.73
CA LEU A 17 -40.00 -5.55 -48.43
C LEU A 17 -39.32 -6.54 -49.39
N GLN A 18 -38.72 -6.08 -50.50
CA GLN A 18 -38.27 -6.95 -51.59
C GLN A 18 -36.78 -7.38 -51.52
N GLN A 19 -36.04 -7.04 -50.46
CA GLN A 19 -34.59 -7.31 -50.36
C GLN A 19 -34.12 -8.24 -49.22
N ARG A 20 -35.03 -8.82 -48.43
CA ARG A 20 -34.65 -9.61 -47.22
C ARG A 20 -34.96 -11.12 -47.28
N ALA A 21 -35.12 -11.67 -48.49
CA ALA A 21 -35.62 -13.03 -48.73
C ALA A 21 -34.72 -13.90 -49.65
N ALA A 22 -33.40 -13.70 -49.63
CA ALA A 22 -32.45 -14.52 -50.39
C ALA A 22 -31.19 -14.87 -49.56
N CYS A 23 -30.53 -15.97 -49.92
CA CYS A 23 -29.21 -16.40 -49.41
C CYS A 23 -29.11 -16.85 -47.94
N ILE A 24 -29.99 -17.77 -47.50
CA ILE A 24 -29.63 -18.76 -46.46
C ILE A 24 -29.99 -20.18 -46.95
N HIS A 25 -29.10 -20.80 -47.74
CA HIS A 25 -28.86 -22.25 -47.82
C HIS A 25 -27.81 -22.60 -48.90
N LEU A 26 -26.62 -23.06 -48.48
CA LEU A 26 -25.77 -24.10 -49.10
C LEU A 26 -24.35 -24.10 -48.48
N GLY A 27 -23.74 -25.28 -48.34
CA GLY A 27 -22.32 -25.45 -47.97
C GLY A 27 -22.08 -26.06 -46.59
N VAL A 28 -21.70 -27.34 -46.55
CA VAL A 28 -21.24 -28.10 -45.36
C VAL A 28 -20.03 -28.95 -45.80
N MET A 29 -19.21 -29.40 -44.84
CA MET A 29 -18.07 -30.34 -44.97
C MET A 29 -16.72 -29.74 -45.45
N GLU A 30 -15.54 -30.17 -44.97
CA GLU A 30 -15.15 -30.82 -43.70
C GLU A 30 -13.60 -30.78 -43.50
N SER A 31 -13.13 -30.83 -42.24
CA SER A 31 -11.93 -31.54 -41.77
C SER A 31 -10.49 -30.96 -41.80
N THR A 32 -9.71 -31.51 -40.86
CA THR A 32 -8.22 -31.58 -40.70
C THR A 32 -7.40 -30.39 -40.15
N GLN A 33 -6.23 -30.78 -39.60
CA GLN A 33 -5.37 -30.05 -38.65
C GLN A 33 -4.05 -29.59 -39.29
N ALA A 34 -3.42 -28.54 -38.75
CA ALA A 34 -1.96 -28.48 -38.53
C ALA A 34 -1.59 -27.28 -37.62
N ALA A 35 -0.46 -27.36 -36.93
CA ALA A 35 0.07 -26.29 -36.07
C ALA A 35 1.37 -25.68 -36.65
N LYS A 36 1.70 -24.45 -36.25
CA LYS A 36 3.08 -24.04 -35.86
C LYS A 36 3.15 -22.63 -35.25
N LYS A 37 4.21 -22.41 -34.48
CA LYS A 37 4.62 -21.13 -33.88
C LYS A 37 5.05 -20.12 -34.96
N SER A 38 4.94 -18.84 -34.65
CA SER A 38 5.89 -17.81 -35.10
C SER A 38 6.08 -16.77 -33.98
N GLY A 39 7.19 -16.04 -33.98
CA GLY A 39 7.48 -15.04 -32.96
C GLY A 39 8.61 -14.08 -33.35
N ILE A 40 8.66 -12.97 -32.61
CA ILE A 40 9.75 -12.00 -32.41
C ILE A 40 10.95 -12.05 -33.37
N PRO A 41 11.19 -10.97 -34.12
CA PRO A 41 12.53 -10.53 -34.50
C PRO A 41 12.90 -9.22 -33.76
N ALA A 42 13.98 -9.24 -32.97
CA ALA A 42 14.66 -8.04 -32.50
C ALA A 42 15.90 -7.75 -33.36
N PRO A 43 16.20 -6.49 -33.74
CA PRO A 43 17.50 -6.09 -34.25
C PRO A 43 18.46 -5.69 -33.12
N LYS A 44 19.77 -5.75 -33.38
CA LYS A 44 20.83 -5.40 -32.44
C LYS A 44 21.42 -4.01 -32.70
N GLU A 45 22.21 -3.54 -31.75
CA GLU A 45 23.04 -2.32 -31.81
C GLU A 45 24.04 -2.31 -32.98
N ILE A 46 24.52 -1.12 -33.34
CA ILE A 46 25.96 -0.84 -33.58
C ILE A 46 26.22 0.67 -33.44
N THR A 47 27.41 0.99 -32.93
CA THR A 47 27.89 2.33 -32.55
C THR A 47 28.14 3.27 -33.75
N SER A 48 27.92 4.58 -33.57
CA SER A 48 28.39 5.64 -34.48
C SER A 48 29.52 6.46 -33.85
N THR A 49 30.47 6.94 -34.66
CA THR A 49 31.60 7.77 -34.19
C THR A 49 31.87 8.99 -35.07
N ILE A 50 32.15 10.11 -34.40
CA ILE A 50 33.02 11.24 -34.78
C ILE A 50 32.90 11.83 -36.21
N ALA A 51 32.42 13.08 -36.26
CA ALA A 51 32.94 14.12 -37.16
C ALA A 51 32.90 15.49 -36.45
N ARG A 52 33.68 16.47 -36.92
CA ARG A 52 33.79 17.84 -36.38
C ARG A 52 33.81 18.87 -37.53
N ASP A 53 33.75 20.14 -37.13
CA ASP A 53 34.13 21.34 -37.90
C ASP A 53 33.18 21.70 -39.08
N ARG A 54 33.04 22.95 -39.53
CA ARG A 54 33.20 24.34 -39.02
C ARG A 54 32.92 25.28 -40.23
N ILE A 55 32.73 26.59 -39.99
CA ILE A 55 33.14 27.78 -40.82
C ILE A 55 32.05 28.87 -40.98
N SER A 56 32.53 30.12 -40.92
CA SER A 56 32.01 31.46 -41.30
C SER A 56 30.59 31.62 -41.89
N LEU A 57 29.74 32.61 -41.54
CA LEU A 57 29.88 33.96 -40.93
C LEU A 57 30.38 35.08 -41.90
N LYS A 58 29.58 36.17 -42.02
CA LYS A 58 29.94 37.59 -42.35
C LYS A 58 29.50 38.20 -43.70
N ASN A 59 28.54 39.15 -43.66
CA ASN A 59 28.54 40.53 -44.23
C ASN A 59 27.13 41.17 -44.06
N GLN A 60 26.97 42.38 -43.48
CA GLN A 60 26.98 43.75 -44.10
C GLN A 60 25.84 43.98 -45.13
N THR A 61 25.05 45.07 -45.15
CA THR A 61 25.21 46.51 -44.74
C THR A 61 23.82 47.17 -44.42
N LYS A 62 23.67 48.14 -43.47
CA LYS A 62 23.51 49.64 -43.65
C LYS A 62 22.42 50.12 -44.66
N SER A 63 21.57 51.14 -44.44
CA SER A 63 21.30 52.08 -43.31
C SER A 63 19.96 52.87 -43.43
N SER A 64 19.42 53.36 -42.30
CA SER A 64 18.66 54.64 -42.07
C SER A 64 17.47 55.11 -42.96
N SER A 65 16.32 55.45 -42.35
CA SER A 65 15.84 56.86 -42.18
C SER A 65 14.46 57.03 -41.51
N THR A 66 14.39 58.00 -40.59
CA THR A 66 13.25 58.56 -39.82
C THR A 66 11.98 58.98 -40.59
N LYS A 67 10.78 58.68 -40.02
CA LYS A 67 9.65 59.62 -39.83
C LYS A 67 8.61 59.09 -38.80
N ARG A 68 7.58 59.89 -38.45
CA ARG A 68 6.77 59.78 -37.20
C ARG A 68 5.36 59.19 -37.39
N MET A 69 4.71 58.85 -36.26
CA MET A 69 3.25 58.64 -36.04
C MET A 69 2.68 57.36 -36.71
N VAL A 70 1.72 56.62 -36.15
CA VAL A 70 0.71 56.85 -35.09
C VAL A 70 0.66 55.66 -34.11
N THR A 71 0.21 55.86 -32.86
CA THR A 71 -0.18 54.78 -31.94
C THR A 71 -1.60 54.27 -32.19
N SER A 72 -1.76 52.97 -32.44
CA SER A 72 -3.04 52.27 -32.42
C SER A 72 -2.92 51.02 -31.55
N ALA A 73 -3.77 50.88 -30.53
CA ALA A 73 -3.78 49.71 -29.65
C ALA A 73 -4.79 48.67 -30.15
N SER A 74 -4.35 47.44 -30.35
CA SER A 74 -5.21 46.25 -30.49
C SER A 74 -4.46 44.96 -30.11
N THR A 75 -4.95 44.30 -29.06
CA THR A 75 -5.05 42.83 -28.90
C THR A 75 -3.99 41.91 -29.51
N SER A 76 -3.25 41.15 -28.66
CA SER A 76 -3.09 39.69 -28.85
C SER A 76 -2.51 38.95 -27.64
N SER A 77 -3.29 37.99 -27.14
CA SER A 77 -2.90 36.61 -26.80
C SER A 77 -1.54 36.32 -26.11
N LEU A 78 -1.56 36.19 -24.77
CA LEU A 78 -0.59 35.36 -24.05
C LEU A 78 -1.03 33.88 -24.10
N SER A 79 -0.54 33.10 -25.06
CA SER A 79 -0.83 31.66 -25.15
C SER A 79 0.29 30.80 -25.78
N THR A 80 1.55 31.12 -25.48
CA THR A 80 2.70 30.24 -25.79
C THR A 80 3.77 30.25 -24.70
N LEU A 81 3.98 29.12 -24.00
CA LEU A 81 5.24 28.34 -24.02
C LEU A 81 5.23 27.20 -22.98
N ALA A 82 4.30 26.25 -23.12
CA ALA A 82 4.50 24.93 -22.53
C ALA A 82 5.49 24.13 -23.42
N LYS A 83 6.80 24.25 -23.15
CA LYS A 83 7.87 23.39 -23.71
C LYS A 83 9.22 23.66 -23.03
N GLN A 84 9.62 22.80 -22.10
CA GLN A 84 11.01 22.63 -21.65
C GLN A 84 11.45 21.19 -21.95
N PRO A 85 12.50 20.96 -22.77
CA PRO A 85 13.00 19.62 -23.04
C PRO A 85 13.92 19.13 -21.92
N ARG A 86 13.84 17.83 -21.59
CA ARG A 86 14.83 17.19 -20.72
C ARG A 86 16.23 17.33 -21.31
N SER A 87 17.20 17.84 -20.56
CA SER A 87 18.62 17.68 -20.87
C SER A 87 19.46 17.41 -19.62
N THR A 88 20.48 16.58 -19.83
CA THR A 88 21.38 15.92 -18.87
C THR A 88 22.09 16.84 -17.87
N THR A 89 22.13 16.43 -16.60
CA THR A 89 22.88 17.10 -15.54
C THR A 89 24.39 16.86 -15.59
N LYS A 90 25.18 17.94 -15.63
CA LYS A 90 26.56 18.02 -15.12
C LYS A 90 26.92 19.50 -14.90
N SER A 91 27.77 19.78 -13.89
CA SER A 91 28.09 21.12 -13.33
C SER A 91 26.87 21.93 -12.88
N ARG A 92 26.68 22.05 -11.55
CA ARG A 92 25.46 22.58 -10.92
C ARG A 92 25.43 24.11 -10.73
N THR A 93 26.58 24.75 -10.56
CA THR A 93 26.66 26.13 -10.04
C THR A 93 26.37 27.25 -11.05
N ASP A 94 26.70 27.07 -12.33
CA ASP A 94 26.57 28.16 -13.31
C ASP A 94 25.14 28.28 -13.87
N ALA A 95 24.36 27.19 -13.84
CA ALA A 95 22.95 27.19 -14.26
C ALA A 95 22.07 28.01 -13.29
N GLU A 96 22.23 27.77 -11.98
CA GLU A 96 21.52 28.48 -10.91
C GLU A 96 21.73 30.01 -11.00
N GLY A 97 22.92 30.46 -11.44
CA GLY A 97 23.22 31.88 -11.66
C GLY A 97 22.51 32.50 -12.87
N LEU A 98 22.39 31.78 -13.99
CA LEU A 98 21.68 32.25 -15.19
C LEU A 98 20.17 32.26 -15.01
N GLU A 99 19.63 31.23 -14.36
CA GLU A 99 18.20 31.14 -14.00
C GLU A 99 17.79 32.25 -13.04
N LYS A 100 18.59 32.49 -11.99
CA LYS A 100 18.41 33.65 -11.09
C LYS A 100 18.46 34.98 -11.84
N GLY A 101 19.36 35.15 -12.82
CA GLY A 101 19.45 36.36 -13.64
C GLY A 101 18.20 36.59 -14.51
N LEU A 102 17.63 35.52 -15.08
CA LEU A 102 16.36 35.57 -15.82
C LEU A 102 15.18 35.94 -14.91
N LEU A 103 15.07 35.31 -13.74
CA LEU A 103 14.04 35.62 -12.74
C LEU A 103 14.16 37.07 -12.23
N GLU A 104 15.38 37.58 -11.99
CA GLU A 104 15.58 38.96 -11.56
C GLU A 104 15.20 39.99 -12.64
N CYS A 105 15.38 39.64 -13.92
CA CYS A 105 14.87 40.44 -15.05
C CYS A 105 13.34 40.39 -15.13
N GLN A 106 12.73 39.20 -15.01
CA GLN A 106 11.27 39.05 -15.04
C GLN A 106 10.58 39.78 -13.88
N VAL A 107 11.16 39.77 -12.68
CA VAL A 107 10.68 40.55 -11.53
C VAL A 107 10.78 42.06 -11.80
N LYS A 108 11.83 42.54 -12.47
CA LYS A 108 11.95 43.96 -12.86
C LYS A 108 10.94 44.37 -13.92
N GLU A 109 10.62 43.49 -14.86
CA GLU A 109 9.61 43.71 -15.90
C GLU A 109 8.21 43.76 -15.30
N LEU A 110 7.84 42.79 -14.45
CA LEU A 110 6.57 42.78 -13.71
C LEU A 110 6.43 44.01 -12.79
N LEU A 111 7.51 44.46 -12.14
CA LEU A 111 7.52 45.70 -11.35
C LEU A 111 7.41 46.98 -12.19
N ALA A 112 7.78 46.94 -13.47
CA ALA A 112 7.57 48.05 -14.40
C ALA A 112 6.12 48.08 -14.92
N GLU A 113 5.56 46.91 -15.26
CA GLU A 113 4.16 46.78 -15.67
C GLU A 113 3.19 47.14 -14.53
N ALA A 114 3.44 46.68 -13.30
CA ALA A 114 2.65 47.06 -12.12
C ALA A 114 2.61 48.59 -11.95
N LYS A 115 3.76 49.28 -12.05
CA LYS A 115 3.82 50.76 -11.97
C LYS A 115 3.10 51.44 -13.15
N SER A 116 3.11 50.84 -14.33
CA SER A 116 2.33 51.32 -15.48
C SER A 116 0.82 51.19 -15.21
N LYS A 117 0.39 50.08 -14.60
CA LYS A 117 -1.00 49.83 -14.19
C LYS A 117 -1.46 50.74 -13.04
N ASP A 118 -0.60 51.04 -12.07
CA ASP A 118 -0.89 52.02 -11.02
C ASP A 118 -1.12 53.44 -11.61
N LEU A 119 -0.32 53.83 -12.61
CA LEU A 119 -0.49 55.09 -13.34
C LEU A 119 -1.78 55.10 -14.18
N GLU A 120 -2.12 53.98 -14.83
CA GLU A 120 -3.38 53.81 -15.56
C GLU A 120 -4.59 53.92 -14.62
N ILE A 121 -4.56 53.25 -13.47
CA ILE A 121 -5.58 53.34 -12.41
C ILE A 121 -5.67 54.76 -11.85
N SER A 122 -4.55 55.45 -11.66
CA SER A 122 -4.53 56.85 -11.22
C SER A 122 -5.20 57.77 -12.25
N ASN A 123 -4.90 57.62 -13.54
CA ASN A 123 -5.53 58.38 -14.62
C ASN A 123 -7.04 58.09 -14.69
N LEU A 124 -7.45 56.81 -14.63
CA LEU A 124 -8.87 56.42 -14.62
C LEU A 124 -9.61 56.98 -13.38
N ARG A 125 -8.96 57.06 -12.22
CA ARG A 125 -9.52 57.73 -11.03
C ARG A 125 -9.69 59.23 -11.22
N THR A 126 -8.72 59.93 -11.83
CA THR A 126 -8.88 61.36 -12.15
C THR A 126 -9.95 61.60 -13.22
N GLU A 127 -10.11 60.68 -14.18
CA GLU A 127 -11.12 60.77 -15.23
C GLU A 127 -12.53 60.51 -14.67
N LEU A 128 -12.69 59.54 -13.77
CA LEU A 128 -13.93 59.31 -13.02
C LEU A 128 -14.28 60.51 -12.13
N LEU A 129 -13.29 61.15 -11.48
CA LEU A 129 -13.51 62.36 -10.70
C LEU A 129 -14.00 63.51 -11.59
N ARG A 130 -13.35 63.73 -12.74
CA ARG A 130 -13.74 64.73 -13.75
C ARG A 130 -15.14 64.49 -14.31
N CYS A 131 -15.53 63.23 -14.54
CA CYS A 131 -16.89 62.86 -14.93
C CYS A 131 -17.91 63.10 -13.80
N LYS A 132 -17.55 62.81 -12.54
CA LYS A 132 -18.39 63.09 -11.37
C LYS A 132 -18.59 64.59 -11.12
N GLU A 133 -17.55 65.40 -11.32
CA GLU A 133 -17.63 66.87 -11.30
C GLU A 133 -18.54 67.40 -12.42
N LYS A 134 -18.44 66.82 -13.63
CA LYS A 134 -19.31 67.18 -14.76
C LYS A 134 -20.77 66.79 -14.53
N ALA A 135 -21.04 65.66 -13.89
CA ALA A 135 -22.38 65.26 -13.45
C ALA A 135 -22.92 66.20 -12.35
N ALA A 136 -22.09 66.57 -11.37
CA ALA A 136 -22.45 67.54 -10.33
C ALA A 136 -22.77 68.93 -10.91
N ALA A 137 -22.03 69.38 -11.93
CA ALA A 137 -22.33 70.61 -12.67
C ALA A 137 -23.69 70.55 -13.39
N SER A 138 -24.12 69.37 -13.85
CA SER A 138 -25.45 69.17 -14.46
C SER A 138 -26.60 69.15 -13.43
N SER A 139 -26.31 69.01 -12.13
CA SER A 139 -27.32 68.81 -11.08
C SER A 139 -27.84 70.10 -10.44
N ASN A 140 -27.39 71.28 -10.90
CA ASN A 140 -27.64 72.58 -10.28
C ASN A 140 -28.68 73.46 -11.02
N LEU A 141 -29.59 72.86 -11.78
CA LEU A 141 -30.72 73.56 -12.42
C LEU A 141 -32.03 73.27 -11.66
N SER A 142 -32.43 74.20 -10.80
CA SER A 142 -33.71 74.16 -10.07
C SER A 142 -34.84 74.77 -10.91
N PRO A 143 -36.05 74.18 -10.97
CA PRO A 143 -37.05 74.55 -11.96
C PRO A 143 -37.97 75.70 -11.52
N ASN A 144 -37.86 76.89 -12.14
CA ASN A 144 -38.99 77.82 -12.24
C ASN A 144 -38.82 78.89 -13.35
N SER A 145 -39.51 78.74 -14.49
CA SER A 145 -40.14 79.83 -15.26
C SER A 145 -40.64 79.36 -16.64
N VAL A 146 -41.95 79.52 -16.87
CA VAL A 146 -42.65 79.88 -18.13
C VAL A 146 -42.04 79.46 -19.48
N LEU A 147 -42.75 78.58 -20.17
CA LEU A 147 -42.60 78.19 -21.58
C LEU A 147 -42.75 79.41 -22.53
N PRO A 148 -41.94 79.51 -23.60
CA PRO A 148 -42.52 79.35 -24.94
C PRO A 148 -41.66 78.48 -25.89
N GLN A 149 -42.22 77.33 -26.27
CA GLN A 149 -42.26 76.76 -27.62
C GLN A 149 -41.04 76.99 -28.55
N ASP A 150 -40.13 76.01 -28.63
CA ASP A 150 -39.70 75.31 -29.87
C ASP A 150 -38.40 74.48 -29.67
N SER A 151 -38.49 73.29 -29.05
CA SER A 151 -37.47 72.21 -29.12
C SER A 151 -37.91 70.90 -28.40
N THR A 152 -38.90 70.17 -28.93
CA THR A 152 -39.42 68.92 -28.33
C THR A 152 -39.16 67.72 -29.25
N SER A 153 -37.87 67.38 -29.44
CA SER A 153 -37.43 66.20 -30.20
C SER A 153 -36.51 65.29 -29.40
N ASP A 154 -35.56 65.86 -28.65
CA ASP A 154 -34.40 65.10 -28.20
C ASP A 154 -34.63 64.35 -26.87
N HIS A 155 -35.36 64.93 -25.92
CA HIS A 155 -35.54 64.33 -24.59
C HIS A 155 -36.58 63.18 -24.57
N ASP A 156 -37.66 63.32 -25.33
CA ASP A 156 -38.63 62.23 -25.53
C ASP A 156 -38.03 61.08 -26.36
N GLN A 157 -37.14 61.40 -27.31
CA GLN A 157 -36.34 60.41 -28.04
C GLN A 157 -35.37 59.69 -27.09
N GLU A 158 -34.66 60.40 -26.22
CA GLU A 158 -33.71 59.83 -25.26
C GLU A 158 -34.39 58.85 -24.27
N GLN A 159 -35.57 59.20 -23.74
CA GLN A 159 -36.37 58.27 -22.93
C GLN A 159 -36.89 57.07 -23.73
N LEU A 160 -37.25 57.25 -25.00
CA LEU A 160 -37.67 56.15 -25.87
C LEU A 160 -36.51 55.20 -26.20
N GLU A 161 -35.30 55.74 -26.43
CA GLU A 161 -34.06 54.99 -26.63
C GLU A 161 -33.72 54.16 -25.38
N GLU A 162 -33.76 54.76 -24.19
CA GLU A 162 -33.51 54.10 -22.91
C GLU A 162 -34.55 52.99 -22.61
N ALA A 163 -35.84 53.25 -22.88
CA ALA A 163 -36.89 52.25 -22.79
C ALA A 163 -36.70 51.08 -23.77
N LEU A 164 -36.22 51.35 -24.99
CA LEU A 164 -35.90 50.31 -25.99
C LEU A 164 -34.68 49.47 -25.58
N VAL A 165 -33.67 50.07 -24.93
CA VAL A 165 -32.55 49.34 -24.32
C VAL A 165 -33.05 48.44 -23.19
N LEU A 166 -33.86 48.96 -22.26
CA LEU A 166 -34.41 48.17 -21.15
C LEU A 166 -35.30 47.02 -21.62
N VAL A 167 -36.14 47.23 -22.65
CA VAL A 167 -36.94 46.17 -23.29
C VAL A 167 -36.05 45.13 -23.98
N SER A 168 -34.92 45.55 -24.56
CA SER A 168 -33.95 44.65 -25.19
C SER A 168 -33.23 43.79 -24.14
N GLU A 169 -32.80 44.38 -23.02
CA GLU A 169 -32.25 43.64 -21.88
C GLU A 169 -33.26 42.65 -21.30
N LEU A 170 -34.53 43.05 -21.11
CA LEU A 170 -35.57 42.17 -20.58
C LEU A 170 -35.87 41.01 -21.53
N ARG A 171 -35.82 41.23 -22.86
CA ARG A 171 -35.88 40.14 -23.86
C ARG A 171 -34.67 39.22 -23.75
N GLU A 172 -33.46 39.75 -23.58
CA GLU A 172 -32.24 38.95 -23.43
C GLU A 172 -32.24 38.12 -22.13
N LYS A 173 -32.66 38.73 -21.00
CA LYS A 173 -32.82 38.08 -19.70
C LYS A 173 -33.89 36.98 -19.74
N ASN A 174 -35.04 37.24 -20.36
CA ASN A 174 -36.06 36.21 -20.60
C ASN A 174 -35.53 35.08 -21.52
N GLY A 175 -34.76 35.43 -22.56
CA GLY A 175 -34.06 34.47 -23.42
C GLY A 175 -32.92 33.70 -22.73
N LYS A 176 -32.37 34.20 -21.62
CA LYS A 176 -31.44 33.46 -20.72
C LYS A 176 -32.22 32.43 -19.91
N PHE A 177 -33.28 32.86 -19.20
CA PHE A 177 -34.15 31.95 -18.43
C PHE A 177 -34.80 30.86 -19.28
N GLN A 178 -35.20 31.14 -20.53
CA GLN A 178 -35.76 30.13 -21.43
C GLN A 178 -34.73 29.05 -21.84
N ARG A 179 -33.45 29.41 -21.99
CA ARG A 179 -32.37 28.44 -22.27
C ARG A 179 -32.00 27.65 -21.02
N GLU A 180 -31.92 28.29 -19.87
CA GLU A 180 -31.72 27.63 -18.57
C GLU A 180 -32.84 26.61 -18.28
N LEU A 181 -34.10 26.99 -18.52
CA LEU A 181 -35.26 26.09 -18.46
C LEU A 181 -35.28 25.03 -19.58
N ALA A 182 -34.48 25.15 -20.63
CA ALA A 182 -34.28 24.09 -21.62
C ALA A 182 -33.22 23.10 -21.11
N SER A 183 -32.05 23.58 -20.70
CA SER A 183 -30.97 22.75 -20.13
C SER A 183 -31.42 21.99 -18.87
N LEU A 184 -32.22 22.60 -17.98
CA LEU A 184 -32.78 21.92 -16.81
C LEU A 184 -33.83 20.85 -17.19
N ARG A 185 -34.54 21.00 -18.32
CA ARG A 185 -35.43 19.94 -18.84
C ARG A 185 -34.65 18.80 -19.47
N GLU A 186 -33.61 19.13 -20.23
CA GLU A 186 -32.67 18.18 -20.81
C GLU A 186 -31.98 17.36 -19.71
N GLU A 187 -31.41 18.01 -18.70
CA GLU A 187 -30.82 17.34 -17.53
C GLU A 187 -31.85 16.46 -16.82
N ASN A 188 -33.08 16.94 -16.60
CA ASN A 188 -34.15 16.13 -16.00
C ASN A 188 -34.53 14.91 -16.86
N GLN A 189 -34.42 15.02 -18.19
CA GLN A 189 -34.62 13.93 -19.14
C GLN A 189 -33.43 12.96 -19.17
N THR A 190 -32.19 13.44 -19.06
CA THR A 190 -30.98 12.62 -18.89
C THR A 190 -31.01 11.87 -17.55
N LEU A 191 -31.43 12.52 -16.47
CA LEU A 191 -31.59 11.91 -15.14
C LEU A 191 -32.71 10.86 -15.13
N LYS A 192 -33.83 11.11 -15.84
CA LYS A 192 -34.85 10.08 -16.09
C LYS A 192 -34.30 8.91 -16.92
N GLY A 193 -33.52 9.17 -17.97
CA GLY A 193 -32.86 8.12 -18.75
C GLY A 193 -31.91 7.27 -17.89
N LYS A 194 -31.10 7.92 -17.04
CA LYS A 194 -30.25 7.25 -16.05
C LYS A 194 -31.06 6.43 -15.05
N LEU A 195 -32.18 6.95 -14.55
CA LEU A 195 -33.09 6.23 -13.65
C LEU A 195 -33.69 4.98 -14.32
N MET A 196 -34.15 5.08 -15.57
CA MET A 196 -34.63 3.91 -16.33
C MET A 196 -33.51 2.89 -16.61
N SER A 197 -32.26 3.34 -16.80
CA SER A 197 -31.11 2.43 -16.94
C SER A 197 -30.65 1.80 -15.62
N LEU A 198 -31.12 2.34 -14.49
CA LEU A 198 -30.92 1.81 -13.13
C LEU A 198 -32.10 0.95 -12.64
N GLU A 199 -33.08 0.67 -13.51
CA GLU A 199 -34.21 -0.24 -13.23
C GLU A 199 -33.94 -1.63 -13.88
N PRO A 200 -33.39 -2.62 -13.12
CA PRO A 200 -33.07 -3.93 -13.68
C PRO A 200 -34.33 -4.78 -13.92
N SER A 201 -34.58 -5.10 -15.19
CA SER A 201 -35.58 -6.07 -15.63
C SER A 201 -35.03 -7.53 -15.60
N PRO A 202 -35.86 -8.59 -15.67
CA PRO A 202 -36.14 -9.32 -14.44
C PRO A 202 -35.95 -10.84 -14.53
N CYS A 203 -35.73 -11.53 -13.39
CA CYS A 203 -36.04 -12.97 -13.31
C CYS A 203 -36.28 -13.52 -11.90
N SER A 204 -37.18 -14.52 -11.83
CA SER A 204 -37.36 -15.54 -10.79
C SER A 204 -37.89 -15.19 -9.37
N SER A 205 -39.23 -15.24 -9.29
CA SER A 205 -40.00 -15.99 -8.26
C SER A 205 -40.47 -15.33 -6.94
N LYS A 206 -41.81 -15.37 -6.77
CA LYS A 206 -42.59 -15.50 -5.52
C LYS A 206 -42.32 -14.54 -4.35
N ALA A 207 -43.02 -13.42 -4.35
CA ALA A 207 -43.80 -12.98 -3.17
C ALA A 207 -45.07 -12.25 -3.60
N LYS A 208 -46.12 -12.30 -2.77
CA LYS A 208 -47.44 -11.73 -3.09
C LYS A 208 -47.50 -10.25 -2.72
N SER A 209 -47.95 -9.44 -3.68
CA SER A 209 -48.98 -8.40 -3.53
C SER A 209 -49.33 -7.96 -2.10
N LEU A 210 -49.08 -6.68 -1.81
CA LEU A 210 -50.02 -5.84 -1.05
C LEU A 210 -50.23 -4.49 -1.75
N LEU A 211 -51.43 -3.96 -1.62
CA LEU A 211 -51.95 -2.83 -2.38
C LEU A 211 -51.91 -1.54 -1.54
N SER A 212 -51.32 -0.47 -2.08
CA SER A 212 -51.32 0.84 -1.41
C SER A 212 -52.70 1.50 -1.48
N LYS A 213 -53.30 1.81 -0.31
CA LYS A 213 -54.34 2.84 -0.15
C LYS A 213 -54.36 3.37 1.31
N PRO A 214 -54.66 4.66 1.54
CA PRO A 214 -54.49 5.32 2.84
C PRO A 214 -55.78 5.38 3.67
N LEU A 215 -55.69 5.68 4.98
CA LEU A 215 -56.18 6.92 5.64
C LEU A 215 -56.27 6.77 7.19
N LEU A 216 -56.10 7.90 7.90
CA LEU A 216 -56.72 8.26 9.20
C LEU A 216 -56.11 7.72 10.53
N ASN A 217 -56.17 8.59 11.55
CA ASN A 217 -55.96 8.44 13.02
C ASN A 217 -55.51 7.07 13.57
N GLY A 218 -54.49 6.96 14.43
CA GLY A 218 -54.15 7.85 15.55
C GLY A 218 -54.32 7.11 16.90
N LEU A 219 -53.65 7.61 17.94
CA LEU A 219 -53.57 7.08 19.33
C LEU A 219 -52.55 5.94 19.59
N LEU A 220 -52.20 5.86 20.89
CA LEU A 220 -51.09 5.17 21.56
C LEU A 220 -51.69 4.31 22.71
N PRO A 221 -50.88 3.74 23.61
CA PRO A 221 -50.23 2.42 23.63
C PRO A 221 -51.23 1.29 24.07
N ASP A 222 -50.89 0.01 24.30
CA ASP A 222 -50.16 -0.44 25.49
C ASP A 222 -49.77 -1.94 25.57
N HIS A 223 -48.79 -2.20 26.45
CA HIS A 223 -48.40 -3.37 27.25
C HIS A 223 -48.79 -4.86 26.96
N THR A 224 -48.01 -5.73 27.63
CA THR A 224 -48.26 -7.14 28.08
C THR A 224 -48.05 -8.34 27.12
N ALA A 225 -47.06 -9.16 27.49
CA ALA A 225 -46.97 -10.62 27.31
C ALA A 225 -47.83 -11.34 28.40
N PRO A 226 -47.83 -12.69 28.64
CA PRO A 226 -46.93 -13.74 28.13
C PRO A 226 -47.50 -15.17 27.86
N SER A 227 -46.64 -16.03 27.29
CA SER A 227 -46.66 -17.53 27.37
C SER A 227 -47.82 -18.26 26.66
N LYS A 228 -47.74 -19.55 26.27
CA LYS A 228 -46.68 -20.60 26.38
C LYS A 228 -46.41 -21.19 24.96
N ASP A 229 -45.87 -22.38 24.66
CA ASP A 229 -45.31 -23.58 25.34
C ASP A 229 -44.19 -24.15 24.40
N GLY A 230 -43.42 -25.21 24.65
CA GLY A 230 -43.44 -26.27 25.66
C GLY A 230 -42.12 -27.08 25.67
N LEU A 231 -42.10 -28.28 26.27
CA LEU A 231 -40.86 -28.95 26.73
C LEU A 231 -40.05 -29.76 25.69
N SER A 232 -38.77 -29.93 26.01
CA SER A 232 -37.74 -30.70 25.29
C SER A 232 -37.67 -32.19 25.64
N LEU A 233 -37.27 -33.06 24.69
CA LEU A 233 -36.34 -34.18 25.00
C LEU A 233 -35.59 -34.78 23.78
N SER A 234 -34.37 -35.25 24.05
CA SER A 234 -33.45 -36.16 23.33
C SER A 234 -33.95 -37.04 22.16
N THR A 235 -33.07 -37.30 21.17
CA THR A 235 -32.47 -38.66 20.91
C THR A 235 -31.42 -38.70 19.79
N ASN A 236 -30.58 -39.76 19.76
CA ASN A 236 -29.53 -40.03 18.77
C ASN A 236 -30.03 -40.98 17.66
N THR A 237 -29.42 -40.96 16.45
CA THR A 237 -28.82 -42.16 15.79
C THR A 237 -28.08 -41.86 14.47
N LEU A 238 -26.78 -42.22 14.40
CA LEU A 238 -26.16 -43.18 13.45
C LEU A 238 -27.01 -43.56 12.20
N LYS A 239 -26.53 -43.62 10.94
CA LYS A 239 -25.25 -44.10 10.32
C LYS A 239 -25.34 -43.80 8.78
N MET A 240 -24.46 -44.14 7.82
CA MET A 240 -23.14 -44.81 7.68
C MET A 240 -22.49 -44.39 6.34
N SER A 241 -21.15 -44.32 6.21
CA SER A 241 -20.34 -44.69 5.00
C SER A 241 -18.83 -44.52 5.26
N VAL A 242 -17.98 -45.09 4.39
CA VAL A 242 -16.55 -45.37 4.68
C VAL A 242 -15.61 -45.13 3.49
N SER A 243 -14.34 -44.77 3.74
CA SER A 243 -13.13 -45.54 3.33
C SER A 243 -11.80 -44.75 3.40
N SER A 244 -10.70 -45.51 3.44
CA SER A 244 -9.30 -45.13 3.12
C SER A 244 -8.47 -44.37 4.16
N GLY A 245 -7.25 -44.86 4.39
CA GLY A 245 -6.23 -44.29 5.29
C GLY A 245 -5.58 -45.36 6.18
N SER A 246 -4.46 -45.94 5.75
CA SER A 246 -3.71 -46.95 6.51
C SER A 246 -2.68 -46.33 7.45
N ASP A 247 -2.59 -46.83 8.68
CA ASP A 247 -1.56 -46.47 9.66
C ASP A 247 -0.64 -47.67 9.96
N THR A 248 0.63 -47.39 10.29
CA THR A 248 1.63 -48.40 10.66
C THR A 248 2.56 -47.90 11.77
N THR A 249 2.86 -48.80 12.70
CA THR A 249 3.86 -48.69 13.78
C THR A 249 3.56 -47.74 14.93
N LYS A 250 3.19 -48.33 16.07
CA LYS A 250 3.63 -47.87 17.39
C LYS A 250 3.53 -48.99 18.43
N GLU A 251 4.67 -49.44 18.96
CA GLU A 251 4.88 -49.47 20.41
C GLU A 251 6.37 -49.62 20.75
N SER A 252 6.73 -49.13 21.93
CA SER A 252 8.01 -49.27 22.63
C SER A 252 7.66 -49.85 24.02
N PRO A 253 8.59 -50.39 24.85
CA PRO A 253 9.58 -49.52 25.52
C PRO A 253 10.92 -50.17 26.03
N SER A 254 12.04 -49.49 25.76
CA SER A 254 13.11 -49.20 26.75
C SER A 254 13.91 -50.42 27.34
N PRO A 255 14.86 -50.28 28.32
CA PRO A 255 16.19 -50.91 28.16
C PRO A 255 16.73 -51.72 29.37
N ASP A 256 17.93 -52.33 29.28
CA ASP A 256 19.13 -52.05 30.12
C ASP A 256 20.30 -53.06 29.89
N SER A 257 21.49 -52.65 30.30
CA SER A 257 22.79 -53.28 30.63
C SER A 257 23.11 -54.79 30.41
N SER A 258 24.28 -54.96 29.78
CA SER A 258 25.38 -55.92 30.02
C SER A 258 25.33 -56.89 31.23
N GLU A 259 25.70 -58.16 30.98
CA GLU A 259 26.74 -58.89 31.75
C GLU A 259 27.46 -59.95 30.86
N PHE A 260 28.51 -60.60 31.38
CA PHE A 260 29.50 -61.45 30.72
C PHE A 260 28.99 -62.80 30.13
N GLU A 261 29.60 -63.21 29.02
CA GLU A 261 29.50 -64.57 28.47
C GLU A 261 30.46 -65.55 29.19
N LYS A 262 30.13 -66.85 29.23
CA LYS A 262 30.68 -67.81 30.20
C LYS A 262 31.21 -69.09 29.53
N ILE A 263 32.54 -69.24 29.48
CA ILE A 263 33.24 -70.40 28.91
C ILE A 263 34.03 -71.14 30.03
N PRO A 264 34.14 -72.49 30.04
CA PRO A 264 34.57 -73.24 31.22
C PRO A 264 36.07 -73.25 31.51
N SER A 265 36.42 -73.48 32.78
CA SER A 265 37.78 -73.56 33.30
C SER A 265 38.45 -74.93 33.06
N CYS A 266 39.73 -74.91 32.69
CA CYS A 266 40.67 -76.01 32.85
C CYS A 266 41.97 -75.46 33.46
N SER A 267 42.44 -76.04 34.56
CA SER A 267 43.80 -75.84 35.09
C SER A 267 44.19 -77.00 36.02
N GLU A 268 45.49 -77.26 36.09
CA GLU A 268 46.08 -78.47 36.65
C GLU A 268 46.28 -78.40 38.16
N SER A 269 46.50 -79.57 38.78
CA SER A 269 47.28 -79.70 40.03
C SER A 269 47.64 -81.17 40.28
N LEU A 270 48.93 -81.50 40.15
CA LEU A 270 49.53 -82.73 40.67
C LEU A 270 50.79 -82.37 41.44
N SER A 271 51.02 -82.99 42.60
CA SER A 271 52.18 -82.70 43.45
C SER A 271 52.50 -83.86 44.38
N SER A 272 53.79 -84.02 44.72
CA SER A 272 54.34 -84.86 45.80
C SER A 272 54.17 -86.40 45.69
N SER A 273 55.07 -87.25 46.19
CA SER A 273 56.47 -87.05 46.60
C SER A 273 57.21 -88.38 46.85
N THR A 274 58.44 -88.49 46.34
CA THR A 274 59.67 -89.05 46.96
C THR A 274 59.70 -90.35 47.81
N SER A 275 60.79 -91.10 47.60
CA SER A 275 61.65 -91.76 48.62
C SER A 275 61.53 -93.27 48.80
N GLY A 276 62.69 -93.93 48.99
CA GLY A 276 62.86 -95.37 49.19
C GLY A 276 64.22 -95.89 48.69
N GLU A 277 65.29 -95.70 49.47
CA GLU A 277 66.67 -96.09 49.12
C GLU A 277 67.28 -97.04 50.17
N ALA A 278 68.02 -98.07 49.73
CA ALA A 278 69.11 -98.72 50.49
C ALA A 278 69.86 -99.79 49.65
N PRO A 279 71.18 -99.68 49.40
CA PRO A 279 72.04 -100.78 48.96
C PRO A 279 72.75 -101.48 50.15
N ALA A 280 73.47 -102.58 49.89
CA ALA A 280 74.10 -103.43 50.93
C ALA A 280 75.63 -103.55 50.81
N ALA A 281 76.25 -103.90 51.95
CA ALA A 281 77.68 -103.95 52.25
C ALA A 281 78.61 -104.76 51.30
N GLY A 282 79.91 -104.43 51.32
CA GLY A 282 81.01 -105.23 50.77
C GLY A 282 82.36 -104.85 51.41
N MET A 283 83.22 -105.84 51.71
CA MET A 283 84.42 -105.69 52.55
C MET A 283 85.60 -106.56 52.08
N GLY A 284 86.77 -105.95 51.87
CA GLY A 284 88.07 -106.61 51.60
C GLY A 284 88.25 -107.23 50.18
N GLY A 285 89.46 -107.56 49.73
CA GLY A 285 90.77 -107.28 50.33
C GLY A 285 91.96 -108.02 49.66
N THR A 286 93.09 -107.31 49.48
CA THR A 286 94.50 -107.77 49.36
C THR A 286 94.87 -109.10 48.66
N THR A 287 95.69 -109.06 47.59
CA THR A 287 96.73 -110.08 47.25
C THR A 287 97.87 -109.53 46.36
N GLY A 288 98.84 -108.86 46.98
CA GLY A 288 100.01 -108.27 46.29
C GLY A 288 100.85 -109.25 45.47
N GLY A 289 101.13 -108.94 44.20
CA GLY A 289 101.97 -109.76 43.32
C GLY A 289 101.63 -109.57 41.84
N GLN A 290 100.69 -110.35 41.31
CA GLN A 290 100.04 -110.02 40.03
C GLN A 290 99.17 -108.75 40.15
N GLU A 291 98.76 -108.43 41.39
CA GLU A 291 98.17 -107.14 41.75
C GLU A 291 98.95 -105.96 41.17
N ALA A 292 100.28 -105.93 41.13
CA ALA A 292 101.00 -104.76 40.58
C ALA A 292 100.72 -104.48 39.08
N SER A 293 100.21 -105.45 38.32
CA SER A 293 99.76 -105.25 36.94
C SER A 293 98.23 -105.13 36.83
N VAL A 294 97.48 -105.83 37.68
CA VAL A 294 96.01 -105.73 37.74
C VAL A 294 95.58 -104.39 38.36
N GLN A 295 96.29 -103.88 39.37
CA GLN A 295 96.17 -102.54 39.96
C GLN A 295 96.44 -101.49 38.90
N ARG A 296 97.56 -101.54 38.17
CA ARG A 296 97.79 -100.59 37.06
C ARG A 296 96.70 -100.62 35.99
N LEU A 297 96.10 -101.78 35.73
CA LEU A 297 94.95 -101.89 34.82
C LEU A 297 93.65 -101.36 35.45
N THR A 298 93.40 -101.58 36.74
CA THR A 298 92.19 -101.09 37.44
C THR A 298 92.29 -99.61 37.80
N GLU A 299 93.48 -99.08 38.07
CA GLU A 299 93.81 -97.64 38.14
C GLU A 299 93.64 -96.97 36.78
N GLN A 300 94.09 -97.62 35.70
CA GLN A 300 93.86 -97.12 34.33
C GLN A 300 92.37 -97.19 33.94
N ILE A 301 91.63 -98.21 34.39
CA ILE A 301 90.18 -98.31 34.22
C ILE A 301 89.47 -97.23 35.04
N HIS A 302 89.75 -97.10 36.35
CA HIS A 302 89.20 -96.03 37.19
C HIS A 302 89.50 -94.65 36.62
N LYS A 303 90.72 -94.41 36.12
CA LYS A 303 91.07 -93.14 35.48
C LYS A 303 90.32 -92.91 34.16
N MET A 304 90.07 -93.97 33.38
CA MET A 304 89.21 -93.86 32.20
C MET A 304 87.75 -93.62 32.59
N GLU A 305 87.26 -94.27 33.65
CA GLU A 305 85.91 -94.08 34.21
C GLU A 305 85.75 -92.66 34.79
N GLU A 306 86.67 -92.17 35.62
CA GLU A 306 86.73 -90.79 36.12
C GLU A 306 86.76 -89.78 34.97
N SER A 307 87.61 -89.99 33.96
CA SER A 307 87.66 -89.09 32.80
C SER A 307 86.37 -89.16 31.95
N HIS A 308 85.70 -90.31 31.89
CA HIS A 308 84.41 -90.48 31.23
C HIS A 308 83.28 -89.80 32.03
N HIS A 309 83.29 -89.90 33.36
CA HIS A 309 82.34 -89.17 34.21
C HIS A 309 82.56 -87.67 34.13
N SER A 310 83.80 -87.17 34.24
CA SER A 310 84.12 -85.73 34.02
C SER A 310 83.66 -85.26 32.64
N THR A 311 83.96 -86.02 31.57
CA THR A 311 83.48 -85.69 30.22
C THR A 311 81.95 -85.71 30.13
N SER A 312 81.28 -86.63 30.82
CA SER A 312 79.82 -86.72 30.84
C SER A 312 79.16 -85.60 31.66
N GLU A 313 79.78 -85.19 32.77
CA GLU A 313 79.34 -84.07 33.60
C GLU A 313 79.56 -82.73 32.89
N GLU A 314 80.71 -82.55 32.24
CA GLU A 314 80.99 -81.40 31.36
C GLU A 314 80.00 -81.35 30.18
N LEU A 315 79.72 -82.48 29.52
CA LEU A 315 78.70 -82.57 28.48
C LEU A 315 77.30 -82.25 29.02
N GLN A 316 76.92 -82.78 30.18
CA GLN A 316 75.63 -82.47 30.81
C GLN A 316 75.53 -80.99 31.20
N ALA A 317 76.61 -80.38 31.68
CA ALA A 317 76.67 -78.95 31.98
C ALA A 317 76.52 -78.10 30.70
N THR A 318 77.20 -78.44 29.59
CA THR A 318 77.03 -77.73 28.32
C THR A 318 75.64 -77.93 27.70
N LEU A 319 74.99 -79.08 27.91
CA LEU A 319 73.60 -79.31 27.50
C LEU A 319 72.62 -78.48 28.35
N GLN A 320 72.86 -78.33 29.65
CA GLN A 320 72.07 -77.45 30.51
C GLN A 320 72.28 -75.99 30.14
N GLU A 321 73.52 -75.52 29.94
CA GLU A 321 73.80 -74.14 29.51
C GLU A 321 73.14 -73.85 28.15
N LEU A 322 73.16 -74.80 27.21
CA LEU A 322 72.47 -74.69 25.93
C LEU A 322 70.94 -74.65 26.09
N ALA A 323 70.36 -75.34 27.07
CA ALA A 323 68.94 -75.27 27.39
C ALA A 323 68.56 -73.92 28.03
N ASP A 324 69.38 -73.42 28.95
CA ASP A 324 69.22 -72.10 29.59
C ASP A 324 69.32 -70.98 28.53
N GLN A 325 70.29 -71.07 27.61
CA GLN A 325 70.40 -70.16 26.46
C GLN A 325 69.19 -70.25 25.53
N GLN A 326 68.62 -71.44 25.30
CA GLN A 326 67.38 -71.60 24.53
C GLN A 326 66.16 -71.00 25.24
N GLN A 327 66.08 -71.07 26.57
CA GLN A 327 65.04 -70.40 27.35
C GLN A 327 65.17 -68.87 27.23
N VAL A 328 66.38 -68.32 27.40
CA VAL A 328 66.62 -66.87 27.24
C VAL A 328 66.28 -66.38 25.83
N VAL A 329 66.56 -67.18 24.78
CA VAL A 329 66.13 -66.84 23.41
C VAL A 329 64.61 -66.87 23.27
N GLN A 330 63.89 -67.80 23.91
CA GLN A 330 62.42 -67.83 23.91
C GLN A 330 61.83 -66.62 24.64
N GLU A 331 62.35 -66.28 25.82
CA GLU A 331 61.93 -65.11 26.61
C GLU A 331 62.17 -63.80 25.84
N LEU A 332 63.36 -63.65 25.22
CA LEU A 332 63.66 -62.50 24.36
C LEU A 332 62.80 -62.46 23.08
N THR A 333 62.35 -63.61 22.57
CA THR A 333 61.44 -63.67 21.41
C THR A 333 60.05 -63.18 21.82
N ALA A 334 59.50 -63.70 22.92
CA ALA A 334 58.22 -63.28 23.47
C ALA A 334 58.21 -61.78 23.85
N GLU A 335 59.30 -61.26 24.42
CA GLU A 335 59.44 -59.83 24.72
C GLU A 335 59.52 -58.98 23.43
N ASN A 336 60.17 -59.46 22.37
CA ASN A 336 60.14 -58.77 21.07
C ASN A 336 58.72 -58.77 20.47
N GLU A 337 57.99 -59.88 20.54
CA GLU A 337 56.59 -59.95 20.10
C GLU A 337 55.72 -58.95 20.87
N ARG A 338 55.80 -58.97 22.22
CA ARG A 338 55.14 -58.01 23.12
C ARG A 338 55.46 -56.54 22.78
N LEU A 339 56.73 -56.22 22.48
CA LEU A 339 57.16 -54.88 22.07
C LEU A 339 56.64 -54.51 20.66
N THR A 340 56.45 -55.47 19.75
CA THR A 340 55.80 -55.20 18.45
C THR A 340 54.30 -54.95 18.60
N GLU A 341 53.63 -55.62 19.54
CA GLU A 341 52.23 -55.34 19.89
C GLU A 341 52.08 -53.93 20.48
N GLU A 342 52.87 -53.57 21.50
CA GLU A 342 52.89 -52.21 22.08
C GLU A 342 53.16 -51.14 21.02
N LYS A 343 54.13 -51.37 20.12
CA LYS A 343 54.41 -50.48 18.99
C LYS A 343 53.20 -50.33 18.07
N SER A 344 52.45 -51.40 17.80
CA SER A 344 51.25 -51.36 16.96
C SER A 344 50.10 -50.58 17.63
N LEU A 345 49.93 -50.72 18.95
CA LEU A 345 48.95 -49.99 19.75
C LEU A 345 49.30 -48.49 19.83
N LEU A 346 50.58 -48.16 20.00
CA LEU A 346 51.06 -46.78 19.93
C LEU A 346 50.88 -46.17 18.54
N GLN A 347 51.18 -46.91 17.47
CA GLN A 347 51.01 -46.45 16.10
C GLN A 347 49.54 -46.20 15.74
N THR A 348 48.63 -47.09 16.14
CA THR A 348 47.18 -46.92 15.92
C THR A 348 46.61 -45.79 16.77
N SER A 349 47.02 -45.65 18.04
CA SER A 349 46.62 -44.52 18.90
C SER A 349 47.09 -43.17 18.34
N LEU A 350 48.33 -43.08 17.87
CA LEU A 350 48.88 -41.88 17.22
C LEU A 350 48.16 -41.55 15.91
N GLN A 351 47.77 -42.56 15.13
CA GLN A 351 46.97 -42.38 13.92
C GLN A 351 45.56 -41.83 14.25
N GLN A 352 44.88 -42.37 15.27
CA GLN A 352 43.60 -41.83 15.74
C GLN A 352 43.72 -40.39 16.26
N GLN A 353 44.84 -40.02 16.90
CA GLN A 353 45.08 -38.64 17.31
C GLN A 353 45.25 -37.70 16.11
N ARG A 354 45.95 -38.12 15.05
CA ARG A 354 46.05 -37.36 13.80
C ARG A 354 44.68 -37.15 13.15
N GLU A 355 43.88 -38.19 13.03
CA GLU A 355 42.52 -38.12 12.46
C GLU A 355 41.60 -37.20 13.26
N ARG A 356 41.69 -37.21 14.60
CA ARG A 356 40.96 -36.26 15.45
C ARG A 356 41.41 -34.81 15.21
N LEU A 357 42.72 -34.56 15.11
CA LEU A 357 43.27 -33.23 14.84
C LEU A 357 42.87 -32.72 13.45
N GLU A 358 42.88 -33.58 12.44
CA GLU A 358 42.43 -33.29 11.07
C GLU A 358 40.94 -32.88 11.04
N VAL A 359 40.08 -33.61 11.75
CA VAL A 359 38.65 -33.26 11.92
C VAL A 359 38.47 -31.93 12.67
N PHE A 360 39.36 -31.56 13.61
CA PHE A 360 39.34 -30.23 14.24
C PHE A 360 39.85 -29.13 13.30
N ALA A 361 40.85 -29.40 12.45
CA ALA A 361 41.34 -28.46 11.46
C ALA A 361 40.25 -28.10 10.43
N GLN A 362 39.58 -29.12 9.87
CA GLN A 362 38.48 -28.94 8.92
C GLN A 362 37.28 -28.17 9.53
N LYS A 363 36.99 -28.39 10.83
CA LYS A 363 35.98 -27.61 11.56
C LYS A 363 36.39 -26.15 11.73
N ASN A 364 37.65 -25.88 12.06
CA ASN A 364 38.17 -24.52 12.19
C ASN A 364 38.16 -23.78 10.84
N GLU A 365 38.50 -24.45 9.74
CA GLU A 365 38.43 -23.90 8.38
C GLU A 365 36.98 -23.58 7.98
N SER A 366 36.03 -24.50 8.24
CA SER A 366 34.59 -24.26 7.99
C SER A 366 34.03 -23.09 8.81
N LEU A 367 34.48 -22.92 10.07
CA LEU A 367 34.12 -21.77 10.89
C LEU A 367 34.76 -20.47 10.38
N ALA A 368 36.02 -20.49 9.94
CA ALA A 368 36.69 -19.34 9.35
C ALA A 368 36.00 -18.89 8.06
N HIS A 369 35.63 -19.83 7.18
CA HIS A 369 34.85 -19.55 5.96
C HIS A 369 33.51 -18.87 6.30
N ARG A 370 32.76 -19.42 7.26
CA ARG A 370 31.48 -18.86 7.70
C ARG A 370 31.62 -17.45 8.28
N LEU A 371 32.68 -17.19 9.05
CA LEU A 371 32.98 -15.84 9.56
C LEU A 371 33.34 -14.87 8.43
N GLN A 372 34.06 -15.32 7.40
CA GLN A 372 34.35 -14.54 6.21
C GLN A 372 33.07 -14.23 5.40
N GLU A 373 32.21 -15.22 5.18
CA GLU A 373 30.89 -15.05 4.54
C GLU A 373 30.01 -14.06 5.33
N GLN A 374 29.97 -14.18 6.65
CA GLN A 374 29.23 -13.27 7.52
C GLN A 374 29.78 -11.84 7.45
N ALA A 375 31.10 -11.66 7.46
CA ALA A 375 31.75 -10.35 7.32
C ALA A 375 31.49 -9.72 5.94
N GLN A 376 31.55 -10.50 4.86
CA GLN A 376 31.21 -10.04 3.51
C GLN A 376 29.73 -9.65 3.40
N ALA A 377 28.82 -10.49 3.92
CA ALA A 377 27.39 -10.19 3.94
C ALA A 377 27.03 -9.02 4.87
N GLN A 378 27.85 -8.72 5.90
CA GLN A 378 27.69 -7.52 6.72
C GLN A 378 28.18 -6.28 5.96
N ALA A 379 29.38 -6.30 5.41
CA ALA A 379 29.92 -5.19 4.60
C ALA A 379 29.02 -4.85 3.41
N GLN A 380 28.42 -5.86 2.76
CA GLN A 380 27.44 -5.64 1.70
C GLN A 380 26.15 -4.97 2.22
N ARG A 381 25.61 -5.40 3.38
CA ARG A 381 24.45 -4.71 3.99
C ARG A 381 24.76 -3.27 4.39
N GLU A 382 25.95 -3.00 4.92
CA GLU A 382 26.40 -1.64 5.28
C GLU A 382 26.54 -0.77 4.02
N GLN A 383 27.08 -1.32 2.93
CA GLN A 383 27.14 -0.64 1.63
C GLN A 383 25.74 -0.41 1.02
N ASP A 384 24.85 -1.39 1.09
CA ASP A 384 23.46 -1.28 0.61
C ASP A 384 22.64 -0.29 1.45
N GLN A 385 22.90 -0.17 2.75
CA GLN A 385 22.33 0.88 3.60
C GLN A 385 22.88 2.26 3.25
N SER A 386 24.19 2.38 3.01
CA SER A 386 24.82 3.62 2.52
C SER A 386 24.28 4.05 1.15
N ASN A 387 23.96 3.09 0.27
CA ASN A 387 23.34 3.34 -1.03
C ASN A 387 21.85 3.69 -0.92
N GLN A 388 21.16 3.24 0.13
CA GLN A 388 19.77 3.60 0.41
C GLN A 388 19.62 4.99 1.03
N GLY A 389 20.62 5.51 1.74
CA GLY A 389 20.59 6.85 2.33
C GLY A 389 20.14 7.97 1.37
N PRO A 390 20.74 8.11 0.18
CA PRO A 390 20.29 9.06 -0.84
C PRO A 390 18.85 8.83 -1.30
N ARG A 391 18.44 7.57 -1.52
CA ARG A 391 17.07 7.22 -1.94
C ARG A 391 16.02 7.53 -0.86
N LEU A 392 16.39 7.37 0.42
CA LEU A 392 15.54 7.74 1.56
C LEU A 392 15.42 9.26 1.68
N ALA A 393 16.52 10.00 1.53
CA ALA A 393 16.49 11.48 1.51
C ALA A 393 15.67 12.03 0.32
N GLU A 394 15.76 11.40 -0.87
CA GLU A 394 14.89 11.73 -2.01
C GLU A 394 13.41 11.45 -1.70
N LEU A 395 13.09 10.35 -1.02
CA LEU A 395 11.72 10.05 -0.57
C LEU A 395 11.21 11.06 0.47
N GLU A 396 12.02 11.40 1.47
CA GLU A 396 11.71 12.41 2.49
C GLU A 396 11.47 13.78 1.85
N GLN A 397 12.30 14.19 0.90
CA GLN A 397 12.09 15.41 0.11
C GLN A 397 10.76 15.36 -0.66
N ARG A 398 10.43 14.26 -1.33
CA ARG A 398 9.15 14.12 -2.06
C ARG A 398 7.93 14.18 -1.14
N TYR A 399 8.02 13.64 0.07
CA TYR A 399 6.95 13.78 1.06
C TYR A 399 6.83 15.22 1.58
N ALA A 400 7.95 15.93 1.79
CA ALA A 400 7.92 17.35 2.15
C ALA A 400 7.27 18.20 1.04
N GLU A 401 7.71 18.05 -0.21
CA GLU A 401 7.15 18.73 -1.39
C GLU A 401 5.62 18.50 -1.52
N LEU A 402 5.16 17.28 -1.27
CA LEU A 402 3.73 16.91 -1.32
C LEU A 402 2.91 17.50 -0.16
N VAL A 403 3.51 17.63 1.03
CA VAL A 403 2.87 18.29 2.18
C VAL A 403 2.79 19.80 1.95
N GLU A 404 3.85 20.42 1.42
CA GLU A 404 3.86 21.83 1.06
C GLU A 404 2.83 22.15 -0.04
N SER A 405 2.76 21.35 -1.12
CA SER A 405 1.76 21.54 -2.17
C SER A 405 0.33 21.37 -1.65
N SER A 406 0.07 20.37 -0.81
CA SER A 406 -1.24 20.17 -0.16
C SER A 406 -1.63 21.33 0.77
N CYS A 407 -0.65 21.96 1.43
CA CYS A 407 -0.88 23.15 2.24
C CYS A 407 -1.19 24.39 1.39
N PHE A 408 -0.45 24.60 0.29
CA PHE A 408 -0.71 25.69 -0.65
C PHE A 408 -2.05 25.55 -1.37
N GLU A 409 -2.44 24.33 -1.76
CA GLU A 409 -3.78 24.06 -2.31
C GLU A 409 -4.89 24.34 -1.29
N ARG A 410 -4.67 23.99 -0.02
CA ARG A 410 -5.62 24.29 1.07
C ARG A 410 -5.75 25.79 1.33
N GLU A 411 -4.63 26.53 1.33
CA GLU A 411 -4.60 27.99 1.47
C GLU A 411 -5.37 28.65 0.31
N LYS A 412 -5.08 28.26 -0.93
CA LYS A 412 -5.82 28.72 -2.13
C LYS A 412 -7.32 28.41 -2.07
N LEU A 413 -7.72 27.26 -1.53
CA LEU A 413 -9.14 26.93 -1.33
C LEU A 413 -9.80 27.79 -0.25
N VAL A 414 -9.07 28.16 0.80
CA VAL A 414 -9.54 29.11 1.83
C VAL A 414 -9.66 30.53 1.25
N ASP A 415 -8.71 30.98 0.43
CA ASP A 415 -8.82 32.27 -0.29
C ASP A 415 -10.07 32.32 -1.19
N ILE A 416 -10.30 31.27 -1.98
CA ILE A 416 -11.50 31.15 -2.83
C ILE A 416 -12.77 31.12 -1.97
N GLN A 417 -12.78 30.38 -0.86
CA GLN A 417 -13.91 30.35 0.08
C GLN A 417 -14.17 31.74 0.67
N GLN A 418 -13.14 32.50 1.03
CA GLN A 418 -13.27 33.83 1.60
C GLN A 418 -13.70 34.88 0.56
N GLN A 419 -13.23 34.77 -0.69
CA GLN A 419 -13.72 35.58 -1.81
C GLN A 419 -15.20 35.31 -2.11
N LEU A 420 -15.61 34.04 -2.19
CA LEU A 420 -17.02 33.66 -2.39
C LEU A 420 -17.90 34.11 -1.23
N THR A 421 -17.43 34.00 0.02
CA THR A 421 -18.14 34.47 1.22
C THR A 421 -18.31 35.99 1.23
N GLY A 422 -17.28 36.74 0.79
CA GLY A 422 -17.36 38.19 0.62
C GLY A 422 -18.33 38.61 -0.48
N SER A 423 -18.31 37.90 -1.62
CA SER A 423 -19.22 38.13 -2.75
C SER A 423 -20.68 37.84 -2.38
N LEU A 424 -20.93 36.76 -1.63
CA LEU A 424 -22.26 36.42 -1.12
C LEU A 424 -22.79 37.54 -0.20
N ARG A 425 -21.98 38.02 0.75
CA ARG A 425 -22.39 39.10 1.64
C ARG A 425 -22.70 40.40 0.89
N ALA A 426 -21.88 40.77 -0.10
CA ALA A 426 -22.15 41.94 -0.93
C ALA A 426 -23.48 41.83 -1.69
N LEU A 427 -23.84 40.63 -2.15
CA LEU A 427 -25.13 40.36 -2.80
C LEU A 427 -26.30 40.32 -1.79
N GLU A 428 -26.08 39.88 -0.56
CA GLU A 428 -27.06 39.96 0.54
C GLU A 428 -27.33 41.43 0.93
N GLU A 429 -26.29 42.26 0.98
CA GLU A 429 -26.36 43.72 1.20
C GLU A 429 -27.11 44.41 0.05
N GLU A 430 -26.74 44.15 -1.22
CA GLU A 430 -27.45 44.68 -2.41
C GLU A 430 -28.92 44.25 -2.43
N HIS A 431 -29.23 42.99 -2.10
CA HIS A 431 -30.61 42.52 -1.98
C HIS A 431 -31.38 43.26 -0.90
N GLN A 432 -30.76 43.54 0.25
CA GLN A 432 -31.40 44.25 1.34
C GLN A 432 -31.69 45.72 0.97
N ASP A 433 -30.78 46.39 0.26
CA ASP A 433 -30.97 47.75 -0.23
C ASP A 433 -32.04 47.82 -1.34
N ALA A 434 -32.02 46.91 -2.31
CA ALA A 434 -33.08 46.79 -3.32
C ALA A 434 -34.46 46.52 -2.68
N GLN A 435 -34.50 45.75 -1.59
CA GLN A 435 -35.72 45.51 -0.82
C GLN A 435 -36.17 46.76 -0.02
N VAL A 436 -35.24 47.63 0.41
CA VAL A 436 -35.58 48.96 0.97
C VAL A 436 -36.19 49.84 -0.13
N GLU A 437 -35.58 49.92 -1.32
CA GLU A 437 -36.14 50.72 -2.40
C GLU A 437 -37.53 50.23 -2.82
N VAL A 438 -37.74 48.91 -2.96
CA VAL A 438 -39.06 48.32 -3.28
C VAL A 438 -40.12 48.65 -2.22
N ARG A 439 -39.76 48.80 -0.93
CA ARG A 439 -40.69 49.34 0.09
C ARG A 439 -40.99 50.82 -0.17
N CYS A 440 -39.98 51.66 -0.37
CA CYS A 440 -40.17 53.09 -0.63
C CYS A 440 -41.00 53.36 -1.89
N LYS A 441 -40.80 52.63 -3.00
CA LYS A 441 -41.62 52.77 -4.22
C LYS A 441 -43.06 52.28 -4.01
N ARG A 442 -43.28 51.27 -3.15
CA ARG A 442 -44.64 50.82 -2.79
C ARG A 442 -45.37 51.90 -2.00
N GLU A 443 -44.72 52.49 -1.01
CA GLU A 443 -45.25 53.60 -0.22
C GLU A 443 -45.53 54.84 -1.08
N GLU A 444 -44.69 55.12 -2.08
CA GLU A 444 -44.92 56.14 -3.12
C GLU A 444 -46.18 55.85 -3.94
N VAL A 445 -46.29 54.63 -4.48
CA VAL A 445 -47.45 54.18 -5.27
C VAL A 445 -48.74 54.22 -4.46
N ASP A 446 -48.72 53.79 -3.20
CA ASP A 446 -49.92 53.79 -2.35
C ASP A 446 -50.32 55.20 -1.92
N ARG A 447 -49.37 56.13 -1.74
CA ARG A 447 -49.66 57.56 -1.55
C ARG A 447 -50.26 58.20 -2.80
N MET A 448 -49.75 57.85 -3.98
CA MET A 448 -50.27 58.34 -5.26
C MET A 448 -51.67 57.79 -5.58
N LYS A 449 -51.99 56.55 -5.19
CA LYS A 449 -53.37 56.02 -5.21
C LYS A 449 -54.29 56.83 -4.33
N ALA A 450 -53.91 57.10 -3.07
CA ALA A 450 -54.74 57.87 -2.15
C ALA A 450 -55.00 59.31 -2.64
N LEU A 451 -54.04 59.93 -3.33
CA LEU A 451 -54.24 61.21 -4.02
C LEU A 451 -55.19 61.09 -5.22
N LEU A 452 -55.04 60.06 -6.05
CA LEU A 452 -55.93 59.81 -7.18
C LEU A 452 -57.38 59.52 -6.75
N GLU A 453 -57.58 58.72 -5.71
CA GLU A 453 -58.90 58.43 -5.12
C GLU A 453 -59.57 59.71 -4.58
N LYS A 454 -58.80 60.57 -3.90
CA LYS A 454 -59.27 61.89 -3.46
C LYS A 454 -59.67 62.77 -4.63
N GLU A 455 -58.85 62.87 -5.67
CA GLU A 455 -59.15 63.66 -6.87
C GLU A 455 -60.35 63.11 -7.65
N LEU A 456 -60.52 61.78 -7.73
CA LEU A 456 -61.72 61.16 -8.30
C LEU A 456 -62.98 61.49 -7.47
N GLY A 457 -62.87 61.50 -6.14
CA GLY A 457 -63.94 61.96 -5.25
C GLY A 457 -64.33 63.42 -5.49
N VAL A 458 -63.34 64.32 -5.57
CA VAL A 458 -63.55 65.75 -5.88
C VAL A 458 -64.16 65.94 -7.28
N ARG A 459 -63.68 65.20 -8.29
CA ARG A 459 -64.26 65.22 -9.64
C ARG A 459 -65.69 64.70 -9.67
N SER A 460 -66.02 63.67 -8.90
CA SER A 460 -67.38 63.14 -8.79
C SER A 460 -68.33 64.16 -8.13
N GLN A 461 -67.89 64.84 -7.07
CA GLN A 461 -68.64 65.93 -6.44
C GLN A 461 -68.83 67.13 -7.38
N ALA A 462 -67.78 67.51 -8.13
CA ALA A 462 -67.85 68.58 -9.12
C ALA A 462 -68.77 68.23 -10.30
N ALA A 463 -68.79 66.97 -10.74
CA ALA A 463 -69.70 66.48 -11.76
C ALA A 463 -71.17 66.49 -11.27
N GLN A 464 -71.43 66.05 -10.04
CA GLN A 464 -72.75 66.13 -9.41
C GLN A 464 -73.24 67.59 -9.32
N ALA A 465 -72.39 68.50 -8.83
CA ALA A 465 -72.71 69.92 -8.79
C ALA A 465 -72.96 70.51 -10.19
N ALA A 466 -72.20 70.09 -11.21
CA ALA A 466 -72.43 70.51 -12.60
C ALA A 466 -73.75 69.95 -13.17
N GLU A 467 -74.16 68.74 -12.80
CA GLU A 467 -75.45 68.14 -13.16
C GLU A 467 -76.62 68.87 -12.48
N GLU A 468 -76.49 69.22 -11.19
CA GLU A 468 -77.44 70.08 -10.48
C GLU A 468 -77.59 71.45 -11.16
N GLN A 469 -76.47 72.10 -11.51
CA GLN A 469 -76.49 73.36 -12.25
C GLN A 469 -77.13 73.20 -13.64
N MET A 470 -76.81 72.14 -14.38
CA MET A 470 -77.45 71.79 -15.67
C MET A 470 -78.97 71.68 -15.55
N VAL A 471 -79.48 70.98 -14.53
CA VAL A 471 -80.93 70.84 -14.28
C VAL A 471 -81.56 72.21 -13.99
N THR A 472 -80.95 73.04 -13.14
CA THR A 472 -81.49 74.40 -12.89
C THR A 472 -81.46 75.29 -14.14
N ALA A 473 -80.42 75.19 -14.96
CA ALA A 473 -80.30 75.90 -16.24
C ALA A 473 -81.34 75.41 -17.25
N GLU A 474 -81.68 74.12 -17.28
CA GLU A 474 -82.77 73.59 -18.09
C GLU A 474 -84.15 74.08 -17.63
N CYS A 475 -84.42 74.15 -16.32
CA CYS A 475 -85.66 74.76 -15.82
C CYS A 475 -85.81 76.21 -16.31
N LEU A 476 -84.74 77.02 -16.23
CA LEU A 476 -84.71 78.39 -16.75
C LEU A 476 -84.82 78.45 -18.28
N ARG A 477 -84.23 77.49 -19.01
CA ARG A 477 -84.32 77.35 -20.47
C ARG A 477 -85.75 77.06 -20.92
N LEU A 478 -86.48 76.21 -20.21
CA LEU A 478 -87.88 75.89 -20.50
C LEU A 478 -88.78 77.10 -20.27
N GLU A 479 -88.57 77.86 -19.19
CA GLU A 479 -89.26 79.14 -18.95
C GLU A 479 -88.93 80.18 -20.04
N ASN A 480 -87.66 80.32 -20.43
CA ASN A 480 -87.28 81.21 -21.52
C ASN A 480 -87.92 80.79 -22.87
N SER A 481 -88.01 79.49 -23.12
CA SER A 481 -88.67 78.94 -24.32
C SER A 481 -90.18 79.23 -24.33
N ARG A 482 -90.85 79.12 -23.17
CA ARG A 482 -92.26 79.52 -22.96
C ARG A 482 -92.46 81.01 -23.28
N LEU A 483 -91.56 81.87 -22.83
CA LEU A 483 -91.60 83.31 -23.12
C LEU A 483 -91.31 83.62 -24.59
N LYS A 484 -90.39 82.88 -25.24
CA LYS A 484 -90.07 83.07 -26.66
C LYS A 484 -91.21 82.66 -27.59
N ALA A 485 -91.91 81.55 -27.30
CA ALA A 485 -93.06 81.11 -28.10
C ALA A 485 -94.15 82.21 -28.19
N GLN A 486 -94.34 82.97 -27.11
CA GLN A 486 -95.25 84.13 -27.07
C GLN A 486 -94.83 85.25 -28.05
N VAL A 487 -93.52 85.42 -28.31
CA VAL A 487 -92.98 86.44 -29.23
C VAL A 487 -93.11 86.01 -30.69
N ASP A 488 -92.84 84.74 -30.99
CA ASP A 488 -92.85 84.26 -32.37
C ASP A 488 -94.29 84.18 -32.95
N ILE A 489 -95.31 83.96 -32.10
CA ILE A 489 -96.74 84.12 -32.45
C ILE A 489 -97.06 85.54 -32.94
N GLU A 490 -96.46 86.57 -32.35
CA GLU A 490 -96.63 87.96 -32.80
C GLU A 490 -95.84 88.27 -34.09
N ARG A 491 -94.74 87.54 -34.35
CA ARG A 491 -93.92 87.69 -35.55
C ARG A 491 -94.51 87.04 -36.80
N GLN A 492 -95.18 85.89 -36.69
CA GLN A 492 -95.74 85.19 -37.85
C GLN A 492 -96.71 86.09 -38.64
N LYS A 493 -97.54 86.87 -37.92
CA LYS A 493 -98.47 87.88 -38.45
C LYS A 493 -97.81 88.92 -39.39
N VAL A 494 -96.50 89.13 -39.25
CA VAL A 494 -95.70 90.07 -40.06
C VAL A 494 -95.04 89.38 -41.27
N GLY A 495 -94.81 88.06 -41.20
CA GLY A 495 -94.20 87.28 -42.28
C GLY A 495 -95.14 87.03 -43.46
N GLU A 496 -96.41 86.73 -43.17
CA GLU A 496 -97.45 86.45 -44.15
C GLU A 496 -97.66 87.63 -45.14
N LEU A 497 -97.36 88.86 -44.70
CA LEU A 497 -97.44 90.09 -45.51
C LEU A 497 -96.31 90.26 -46.55
N LYS A 498 -95.26 89.42 -46.54
CA LYS A 498 -94.06 89.62 -47.38
C LYS A 498 -93.84 88.58 -48.49
N ALA A 499 -94.60 87.49 -48.51
CA ALA A 499 -94.29 86.31 -49.33
C ALA A 499 -94.96 86.30 -50.73
N MET A 500 -95.13 87.46 -51.39
CA MET A 500 -96.03 87.59 -52.56
C MET A 500 -95.35 87.99 -53.90
N GLN A 501 -94.05 87.72 -54.12
CA GLN A 501 -93.35 88.20 -55.34
C GLN A 501 -92.18 87.34 -55.91
N SER A 502 -92.55 86.28 -56.66
CA SER A 502 -91.97 85.75 -57.93
C SER A 502 -90.47 85.86 -58.35
N THR A 503 -89.83 84.70 -58.62
CA THR A 503 -89.42 84.12 -59.95
C THR A 503 -89.29 84.98 -61.24
N SER A 504 -88.57 84.66 -62.35
CA SER A 504 -87.71 83.52 -62.84
C SER A 504 -87.17 83.84 -64.28
N ASP A 505 -86.33 83.11 -65.05
CA ASP A 505 -84.99 82.44 -64.95
C ASP A 505 -84.52 82.00 -66.39
N SER A 506 -83.21 81.80 -66.70
CA SER A 506 -82.72 81.11 -67.95
C SER A 506 -81.19 80.85 -68.01
N THR A 507 -80.72 79.59 -68.13
CA THR A 507 -79.25 79.27 -68.11
C THR A 507 -78.75 78.03 -68.90
N GLU A 508 -79.59 77.15 -69.43
CA GLU A 508 -79.19 75.74 -69.65
C GLU A 508 -78.21 75.47 -70.81
N LEU A 509 -78.37 76.13 -71.97
CA LEU A 509 -77.60 75.80 -73.18
C LEU A 509 -76.10 76.06 -73.03
N GLN A 510 -75.69 76.98 -72.14
CA GLN A 510 -74.29 77.27 -71.88
C GLN A 510 -73.58 76.18 -71.06
N ASN A 511 -74.31 75.19 -70.52
CA ASN A 511 -73.74 74.17 -69.63
C ASN A 511 -73.14 72.99 -70.40
N LEU A 512 -73.77 72.54 -71.49
CA LEU A 512 -73.31 71.35 -72.24
C LEU A 512 -71.90 71.55 -72.85
N LEU A 513 -71.61 72.72 -73.41
CA LEU A 513 -70.26 73.02 -73.93
C LEU A 513 -69.20 73.08 -72.81
N LYS A 514 -69.58 73.43 -71.58
CA LYS A 514 -68.71 73.40 -70.39
C LYS A 514 -68.52 71.99 -69.82
N ILE A 515 -69.20 70.96 -70.33
CA ILE A 515 -69.02 69.56 -69.88
C ILE A 515 -67.92 68.90 -70.71
N ALA A 516 -68.03 68.88 -72.03
CA ALA A 516 -67.06 68.20 -72.92
C ALA A 516 -65.61 68.71 -72.76
N HIS A 517 -65.40 69.99 -72.46
CA HIS A 517 -64.05 70.49 -72.14
C HIS A 517 -63.48 69.92 -70.84
N LYS A 518 -64.31 69.75 -69.81
CA LYS A 518 -63.89 69.14 -68.53
C LYS A 518 -63.57 67.66 -68.69
N GLU A 519 -64.31 66.95 -69.55
CA GLU A 519 -64.07 65.52 -69.82
C GLU A 519 -62.69 65.28 -70.43
N ARG A 520 -62.22 66.16 -71.34
CA ARG A 520 -60.83 66.15 -71.80
C ARG A 520 -59.85 66.43 -70.66
N ASP A 521 -60.06 67.52 -69.93
CA ASP A 521 -59.12 67.98 -68.89
C ASP A 521 -59.00 66.95 -67.74
N MET A 522 -60.07 66.20 -67.48
CA MET A 522 -60.14 65.04 -66.58
C MET A 522 -59.29 63.87 -67.10
N MET A 523 -59.44 63.47 -68.37
CA MET A 523 -58.63 62.41 -69.00
C MET A 523 -57.13 62.77 -69.06
N GLU A 524 -56.80 64.06 -69.22
CA GLU A 524 -55.41 64.55 -69.13
C GLU A 524 -54.87 64.48 -67.68
N MET A 525 -55.72 64.71 -66.67
CA MET A 525 -55.38 64.53 -65.24
C MET A 525 -55.18 63.06 -64.88
N GLU A 526 -56.13 62.19 -65.22
CA GLU A 526 -56.06 60.73 -65.00
C GLU A 526 -54.76 60.12 -65.56
N LEU A 527 -54.32 60.61 -66.73
CA LEU A 527 -53.08 60.17 -67.38
C LEU A 527 -51.80 60.72 -66.71
N ILE A 528 -51.89 61.79 -65.92
CA ILE A 528 -50.81 62.29 -65.06
C ILE A 528 -50.80 61.50 -63.74
N GLU A 529 -51.97 61.25 -63.15
CA GLU A 529 -52.16 60.46 -61.93
C GLU A 529 -51.62 59.03 -62.12
N LEU A 530 -52.03 58.31 -63.17
CA LEU A 530 -51.51 56.98 -63.52
C LEU A 530 -49.99 56.93 -63.72
N LYS A 531 -49.37 58.03 -64.17
CA LYS A 531 -47.90 58.13 -64.28
C LYS A 531 -47.24 58.37 -62.92
N GLN A 532 -47.88 59.15 -62.06
CA GLN A 532 -47.41 59.38 -60.70
C GLN A 532 -47.54 58.11 -59.85
N GLU A 533 -48.65 57.38 -59.95
CA GLU A 533 -48.84 56.06 -59.33
C GLU A 533 -47.79 55.05 -59.82
N LEU A 534 -47.49 55.01 -61.12
CA LEU A 534 -46.45 54.13 -61.66
C LEU A 534 -45.05 54.47 -61.11
N LEU A 535 -44.69 55.76 -61.05
CA LEU A 535 -43.42 56.21 -60.49
C LEU A 535 -43.32 55.96 -58.98
N GLN A 536 -44.42 56.14 -58.24
CA GLN A 536 -44.47 55.83 -56.82
C GLN A 536 -44.38 54.33 -56.56
N GLY A 537 -45.10 53.50 -57.32
CA GLY A 537 -45.00 52.04 -57.25
C GLY A 537 -43.59 51.52 -57.62
N GLN A 538 -42.87 52.21 -58.50
CA GLN A 538 -41.45 51.93 -58.78
C GLN A 538 -40.56 52.27 -57.58
N ALA A 539 -40.73 53.44 -56.96
CA ALA A 539 -40.00 53.83 -55.76
C ALA A 539 -40.30 52.91 -54.55
N GLU A 540 -41.55 52.47 -54.39
CA GLU A 540 -41.97 51.50 -53.38
C GLU A 540 -41.39 50.10 -53.66
N MET A 541 -41.32 49.67 -54.93
CA MET A 541 -40.66 48.43 -55.34
C MET A 541 -39.15 48.46 -55.05
N GLU A 542 -38.46 49.55 -55.41
CA GLU A 542 -37.04 49.75 -55.07
C GLU A 542 -36.83 49.78 -53.55
N HIS A 543 -37.72 50.42 -52.79
CA HIS A 543 -37.67 50.42 -51.33
C HIS A 543 -37.83 49.00 -50.77
N MET A 544 -38.84 48.25 -51.22
CA MET A 544 -39.06 46.86 -50.80
C MET A 544 -37.85 45.99 -51.13
N GLN A 545 -37.32 46.06 -52.35
CA GLN A 545 -36.13 45.31 -52.76
C GLN A 545 -34.92 45.63 -51.86
N ASN A 546 -34.71 46.91 -51.55
CA ASN A 546 -33.67 47.34 -50.60
C ASN A 546 -33.91 46.82 -49.18
N THR A 547 -35.16 46.67 -48.72
CA THR A 547 -35.45 46.06 -47.42
C THR A 547 -35.24 44.54 -47.43
N VAL A 548 -35.60 43.85 -48.51
CA VAL A 548 -35.39 42.40 -48.68
C VAL A 548 -33.90 42.07 -48.61
N SER A 549 -33.04 42.72 -49.40
CA SER A 549 -31.60 42.42 -49.35
C SER A 549 -30.92 42.83 -48.03
N LYS A 550 -31.47 43.81 -47.30
CA LYS A 550 -31.05 44.10 -45.92
C LYS A 550 -31.50 43.05 -44.91
N LEU A 551 -32.58 42.32 -45.17
CA LEU A 551 -33.05 41.19 -44.35
C LEU A 551 -32.29 39.92 -44.70
N GLU A 552 -32.08 39.61 -45.99
CA GLU A 552 -31.27 38.47 -46.47
C GLU A 552 -29.86 38.50 -45.86
N ALA A 553 -29.18 39.65 -45.92
CA ALA A 553 -27.86 39.83 -45.32
C ALA A 553 -27.87 39.68 -43.78
N LYS A 554 -28.97 40.06 -43.11
CA LYS A 554 -29.13 39.85 -41.65
C LYS A 554 -29.36 38.37 -41.33
N CYS A 555 -30.14 37.65 -42.13
CA CYS A 555 -30.37 36.21 -41.97
C CYS A 555 -29.06 35.43 -42.11
N GLN A 556 -28.30 35.66 -43.19
CA GLN A 556 -26.97 35.08 -43.40
C GLN A 556 -26.03 35.38 -42.22
N GLN A 557 -26.00 36.63 -41.74
CA GLN A 557 -25.16 37.00 -40.59
C GLN A 557 -25.64 36.39 -39.24
N ILE A 558 -26.88 35.91 -39.14
CA ILE A 558 -27.38 35.16 -37.98
C ILE A 558 -27.06 33.67 -38.14
N GLU A 559 -27.16 33.14 -39.35
CA GLU A 559 -26.84 31.76 -39.75
C GLU A 559 -25.36 31.45 -39.54
N GLU A 560 -24.43 32.23 -40.11
CA GLU A 560 -22.99 32.09 -39.84
C GLU A 560 -22.65 32.19 -38.34
N ARG A 561 -23.39 33.02 -37.59
CA ARG A 561 -23.23 33.16 -36.14
C ARG A 561 -23.77 31.93 -35.40
N ALA A 562 -24.73 31.20 -35.95
CA ALA A 562 -25.19 29.93 -35.39
C ALA A 562 -24.17 28.84 -35.68
N GLU A 563 -23.76 28.65 -36.94
CA GLU A 563 -22.74 27.70 -37.37
C GLU A 563 -21.44 27.82 -36.57
N ARG A 564 -20.93 29.05 -36.38
CA ARG A 564 -19.71 29.27 -35.59
C ARG A 564 -19.85 28.88 -34.11
N ARG A 565 -21.03 29.09 -33.50
CA ARG A 565 -21.32 28.64 -32.12
C ARG A 565 -21.52 27.14 -32.04
N GLU A 566 -22.15 26.52 -33.04
CA GLU A 566 -22.28 25.06 -33.13
C GLU A 566 -20.90 24.40 -33.26
N LEU A 567 -20.01 24.95 -34.09
CA LEU A 567 -18.64 24.49 -34.22
C LEU A 567 -17.83 24.68 -32.93
N GLU A 568 -17.96 25.81 -32.23
CA GLU A 568 -17.34 25.98 -30.89
C GLU A 568 -17.88 24.96 -29.86
N LEU A 569 -19.18 24.70 -29.85
CA LEU A 569 -19.80 23.72 -28.95
C LEU A 569 -19.36 22.28 -29.29
N ASN A 570 -19.33 21.90 -30.57
CA ASN A 570 -18.85 20.59 -31.00
C ASN A 570 -17.36 20.40 -30.64
N ASN A 571 -16.51 21.40 -30.87
CA ASN A 571 -15.11 21.37 -30.45
C ASN A 571 -14.94 21.33 -28.93
N ARG A 572 -15.89 21.87 -28.16
CA ARG A 572 -15.90 21.78 -26.69
C ARG A 572 -16.38 20.42 -26.21
N ILE A 573 -17.34 19.79 -26.90
CA ILE A 573 -17.81 18.43 -26.63
C ILE A 573 -16.66 17.43 -26.86
N THR A 574 -16.03 17.43 -28.04
CA THR A 574 -14.93 16.49 -28.32
C THR A 574 -13.75 16.65 -27.37
N PHE A 575 -13.39 17.88 -26.99
CA PHE A 575 -12.37 18.12 -25.95
C PHE A 575 -12.76 17.52 -24.59
N LEU A 576 -14.04 17.56 -24.21
CA LEU A 576 -14.53 16.99 -22.96
C LEU A 576 -14.64 15.46 -23.03
N GLU A 577 -14.93 14.90 -24.20
CA GLU A 577 -14.89 13.46 -24.46
C GLU A 577 -13.46 12.92 -24.38
N ASP A 578 -12.49 13.56 -25.06
CA ASP A 578 -11.05 13.23 -24.98
C ASP A 578 -10.52 13.32 -23.54
N ALA A 579 -10.88 14.38 -22.81
CA ALA A 579 -10.52 14.53 -21.39
C ALA A 579 -11.18 13.46 -20.50
N GLY A 580 -12.41 13.05 -20.82
CA GLY A 580 -13.11 11.95 -20.15
C GLY A 580 -12.41 10.60 -20.39
N ILE A 581 -12.01 10.31 -21.62
CA ILE A 581 -11.24 9.11 -21.99
C ILE A 581 -9.88 9.12 -21.28
N GLN A 582 -9.20 10.27 -21.21
CA GLN A 582 -7.93 10.40 -20.49
C GLN A 582 -8.09 10.12 -18.99
N ALA A 583 -9.14 10.68 -18.36
CA ALA A 583 -9.44 10.42 -16.95
C ALA A 583 -9.83 8.94 -16.70
N GLU A 584 -10.59 8.32 -17.59
CA GLU A 584 -10.94 6.89 -17.48
C GLU A 584 -9.71 5.98 -17.59
N ASN A 585 -8.73 6.36 -18.42
CA ASN A 585 -7.47 5.64 -18.54
C ASN A 585 -6.58 5.82 -17.30
N GLN A 586 -6.48 7.03 -16.73
CA GLN A 586 -5.83 7.24 -15.43
C GLN A 586 -6.50 6.41 -14.31
N VAL A 587 -7.83 6.27 -14.34
CA VAL A 587 -8.56 5.40 -13.41
C VAL A 587 -8.28 3.89 -13.63
N LYS A 588 -7.85 3.47 -14.83
CA LYS A 588 -7.38 2.10 -15.09
C LYS A 588 -5.95 1.90 -14.57
N GLU A 589 -5.03 2.81 -14.92
CA GLU A 589 -3.63 2.82 -14.44
C GLU A 589 -3.55 2.81 -12.89
N LEU A 590 -4.40 3.61 -12.22
CA LEU A 590 -4.49 3.62 -10.76
C LEU A 590 -5.08 2.33 -10.18
N LYS A 591 -6.02 1.67 -10.86
CA LYS A 591 -6.55 0.36 -10.42
C LYS A 591 -5.52 -0.75 -10.58
N GLU A 592 -4.77 -0.75 -11.68
CA GLU A 592 -3.65 -1.67 -11.91
C GLU A 592 -2.59 -1.48 -10.82
N THR A 593 -2.21 -0.23 -10.52
CA THR A 593 -1.31 0.12 -9.41
C THR A 593 -1.84 -0.37 -8.04
N ILE A 594 -3.15 -0.27 -7.79
CA ILE A 594 -3.77 -0.78 -6.55
C ILE A 594 -3.66 -2.31 -6.47
N PHE A 595 -3.99 -3.04 -7.54
CA PHE A 595 -3.86 -4.50 -7.56
C PHE A 595 -2.40 -4.96 -7.37
N GLU A 596 -1.43 -4.28 -7.97
CA GLU A 596 0.00 -4.57 -7.76
C GLU A 596 0.44 -4.34 -6.30
N LEU A 597 -0.11 -3.33 -5.62
CA LEU A 597 0.16 -3.07 -4.20
C LEU A 597 -0.57 -4.07 -3.27
N GLU A 598 -1.77 -4.50 -3.62
CA GLU A 598 -2.51 -5.54 -2.89
C GLU A 598 -1.79 -6.90 -2.95
N ASP A 599 -1.28 -7.30 -4.12
CA ASP A 599 -0.46 -8.52 -4.28
C ASP A 599 0.84 -8.45 -3.48
N GLN A 600 1.54 -7.30 -3.50
CA GLN A 600 2.74 -7.08 -2.69
C GLN A 600 2.46 -7.19 -1.18
N VAL A 601 1.31 -6.67 -0.71
CA VAL A 601 0.90 -6.77 0.70
C VAL A 601 0.58 -8.21 1.09
N GLU A 602 -0.10 -8.99 0.24
CA GLU A 602 -0.41 -10.39 0.54
C GLU A 602 0.84 -11.30 0.43
N GLN A 603 1.73 -11.02 -0.51
CA GLN A 603 3.06 -11.64 -0.57
C GLN A 603 3.87 -11.36 0.71
N GLN A 604 3.86 -10.11 1.21
CA GLN A 604 4.54 -9.77 2.46
C GLN A 604 3.89 -10.48 3.68
N ARG A 605 2.56 -10.65 3.69
CA ARG A 605 1.86 -11.44 4.74
C ARG A 605 2.27 -12.90 4.72
N ALA A 606 2.39 -13.52 3.54
CA ALA A 606 2.88 -14.88 3.40
C ALA A 606 4.33 -15.03 3.91
N VAL A 607 5.23 -14.13 3.52
CA VAL A 607 6.64 -14.12 3.98
C VAL A 607 6.74 -13.92 5.51
N ASN A 608 5.94 -13.00 6.07
CA ASN A 608 5.87 -12.79 7.52
C ASN A 608 5.32 -14.04 8.26
N CYS A 609 4.33 -14.73 7.69
CA CYS A 609 3.80 -15.98 8.23
C CYS A 609 4.87 -17.09 8.29
N HIS A 610 5.60 -17.31 7.19
CA HIS A 610 6.71 -18.26 7.15
C HIS A 610 7.84 -17.88 8.12
N THR A 611 8.15 -16.59 8.25
CA THR A 611 9.18 -16.08 9.18
C THR A 611 8.77 -16.33 10.63
N ASN A 612 7.51 -16.04 10.99
CA ASN A 612 6.97 -16.30 12.33
C ASN A 612 6.98 -17.80 12.67
N GLN A 613 6.65 -18.68 11.71
CA GLN A 613 6.74 -20.13 11.92
C GLN A 613 8.19 -20.57 12.17
N ALA A 614 9.15 -20.08 11.39
CA ALA A 614 10.57 -20.39 11.59
C ALA A 614 11.11 -19.87 12.94
N VAL A 615 10.62 -18.73 13.43
CA VAL A 615 10.92 -18.23 14.79
C VAL A 615 10.35 -19.18 15.84
N LEU A 616 9.08 -19.57 15.74
CA LEU A 616 8.45 -20.51 16.68
C LEU A 616 9.17 -21.88 16.70
N ASP A 617 9.60 -22.39 15.55
CA ASP A 617 10.35 -23.65 15.47
C ASP A 617 11.74 -23.54 16.14
N MET A 618 12.41 -22.40 15.99
CA MET A 618 13.67 -22.10 16.66
C MET A 618 13.52 -21.87 18.17
N GLU A 619 12.47 -21.18 18.63
CA GLU A 619 12.14 -21.03 20.06
C GLU A 619 11.89 -22.40 20.71
N ASN A 620 11.13 -23.27 20.04
CA ASN A 620 10.90 -24.64 20.48
C ASN A 620 12.18 -25.50 20.49
N LEU A 621 13.15 -25.23 19.61
CA LEU A 621 14.47 -25.88 19.63
C LEU A 621 15.34 -25.38 20.79
N VAL A 622 15.40 -24.06 21.00
CA VAL A 622 16.13 -23.43 22.12
C VAL A 622 15.62 -23.98 23.44
N LYS A 623 14.30 -24.02 23.66
CA LYS A 623 13.69 -24.56 24.88
C LYS A 623 14.10 -26.03 25.13
N LYS A 624 14.12 -26.88 24.10
CA LYS A 624 14.57 -28.29 24.22
C LYS A 624 16.05 -28.38 24.60
N LEU A 625 16.90 -27.49 24.06
CA LEU A 625 18.32 -27.42 24.41
C LEU A 625 18.53 -26.91 25.84
N GLU A 626 17.71 -25.98 26.32
CA GLU A 626 17.71 -25.54 27.73
C GLU A 626 17.26 -26.65 28.69
N GLU A 627 16.22 -27.41 28.33
CA GLU A 627 15.77 -28.59 29.07
C GLU A 627 16.85 -29.68 29.14
N GLN A 628 17.51 -29.99 28.01
CA GLN A 628 18.64 -30.92 27.94
C GLN A 628 19.85 -30.44 28.75
N LYS A 629 20.21 -29.16 28.65
CA LYS A 629 21.29 -28.55 29.45
C LYS A 629 20.98 -28.64 30.94
N ALA A 630 19.77 -28.28 31.35
CA ALA A 630 19.36 -28.33 32.75
C ALA A 630 19.41 -29.77 33.31
N GLU A 631 19.17 -30.78 32.48
CA GLU A 631 19.30 -32.19 32.85
C GLU A 631 20.76 -32.66 32.92
N ALA A 632 21.61 -32.29 31.96
CA ALA A 632 23.06 -32.52 32.05
C ALA A 632 23.67 -31.85 33.31
N ASP A 633 23.22 -30.63 33.63
CA ASP A 633 23.58 -29.93 34.88
C ASP A 633 23.12 -30.67 36.14
N ARG A 634 22.01 -31.43 36.10
CA ARG A 634 21.59 -32.31 37.22
C ARG A 634 22.48 -33.55 37.31
N GLN A 635 22.77 -34.19 36.18
CA GLN A 635 23.61 -35.40 36.13
C GLN A 635 25.05 -35.11 36.59
N ILE A 636 25.64 -34.00 36.15
CA ILE A 636 26.94 -33.53 36.63
C ILE A 636 26.90 -33.26 38.15
N LYS A 637 25.82 -32.65 38.67
CA LYS A 637 25.65 -32.44 40.12
C LYS A 637 25.42 -33.73 40.91
N ALA A 638 24.86 -34.78 40.31
CA ALA A 638 24.71 -36.10 40.94
C ALA A 638 26.06 -36.83 40.98
N MET A 639 26.78 -36.92 39.86
CA MET A 639 28.12 -37.52 39.80
C MET A 639 29.11 -36.83 40.76
N ASN A 640 29.06 -35.49 40.86
CA ASN A 640 29.89 -34.74 41.81
C ASN A 640 29.52 -34.94 43.29
N ARG A 641 28.32 -35.47 43.61
CA ARG A 641 28.00 -35.93 44.97
C ARG A 641 28.57 -37.32 45.20
N LYS A 642 28.32 -38.27 44.29
CA LYS A 642 28.81 -39.65 44.45
C LYS A 642 30.34 -39.71 44.53
N MET A 643 31.05 -38.96 43.68
CA MET A 643 32.51 -38.81 43.76
C MET A 643 33.01 -38.27 45.13
N LYS A 644 32.23 -37.44 45.83
CA LYS A 644 32.56 -36.97 47.18
C LYS A 644 32.21 -38.00 48.25
N GLU A 645 31.08 -38.67 48.12
CA GLU A 645 30.67 -39.78 48.98
C GLU A 645 31.74 -40.90 48.93
N ASP A 646 32.21 -41.27 47.74
CA ASP A 646 33.29 -42.23 47.50
C ASP A 646 34.63 -41.74 48.09
N GLN A 647 34.95 -40.45 47.93
CA GLN A 647 36.16 -39.87 48.53
C GLN A 647 36.11 -39.89 50.06
N GLU A 648 34.96 -39.60 50.67
CA GLU A 648 34.78 -39.70 52.12
C GLU A 648 34.79 -41.15 52.60
N GLU A 649 34.18 -42.09 51.86
CA GLU A 649 34.26 -43.53 52.13
C GLU A 649 35.70 -44.03 52.10
N TRP A 650 36.51 -43.58 51.14
CA TRP A 650 37.95 -43.87 51.09
C TRP A 650 38.71 -43.30 52.29
N HIS A 651 38.42 -42.05 52.70
CA HIS A 651 39.05 -41.47 53.89
C HIS A 651 38.64 -42.17 55.20
N ARG A 652 37.39 -42.66 55.30
CA ARG A 652 36.94 -43.51 56.42
C ARG A 652 37.70 -44.84 56.42
N PHE A 653 37.75 -45.54 55.28
CA PHE A 653 38.51 -46.78 55.12
C PHE A 653 39.99 -46.61 55.46
N GLN A 654 40.61 -45.49 55.10
CA GLN A 654 41.98 -45.17 55.48
C GLN A 654 42.16 -45.05 57.01
N ALA A 655 41.22 -44.40 57.70
CA ALA A 655 41.25 -44.28 59.16
C ALA A 655 40.98 -45.62 59.88
N ASP A 656 40.05 -46.43 59.35
CA ASP A 656 39.77 -47.78 59.86
C ASP A 656 40.99 -48.71 59.68
N LEU A 657 41.65 -48.64 58.51
CA LEU A 657 42.88 -49.38 58.23
C LEU A 657 44.04 -48.94 59.15
N GLN A 658 44.20 -47.63 59.39
CA GLN A 658 45.18 -47.12 60.36
C GLN A 658 44.90 -47.64 61.77
N THR A 659 43.62 -47.66 62.18
CA THR A 659 43.18 -48.20 63.48
C THR A 659 43.49 -49.71 63.58
N ALA A 660 43.17 -50.48 62.54
CA ALA A 660 43.48 -51.91 62.47
C ALA A 660 45.00 -52.19 62.52
N VAL A 661 45.81 -51.35 61.87
CA VAL A 661 47.29 -51.45 61.92
C VAL A 661 47.84 -51.11 63.30
N VAL A 662 47.26 -50.14 64.03
CA VAL A 662 47.62 -49.86 65.42
C VAL A 662 47.27 -51.06 66.31
N VAL A 663 46.02 -51.54 66.28
CA VAL A 663 45.56 -52.69 67.07
C VAL A 663 46.39 -53.96 66.78
N ALA A 664 46.74 -54.22 65.51
CA ALA A 664 47.60 -55.35 65.15
C ALA A 664 49.04 -55.20 65.67
N ASN A 665 49.55 -53.97 65.79
CA ASN A 665 50.85 -53.71 66.42
C ASN A 665 50.79 -53.85 67.95
N ASP A 666 49.71 -53.41 68.59
CA ASP A 666 49.50 -53.54 70.03
C ASP A 666 49.39 -55.01 70.43
N ILE A 667 48.51 -55.80 69.78
CA ILE A 667 48.38 -57.25 69.98
C ILE A 667 49.72 -57.97 69.77
N LYS A 668 50.52 -57.55 68.79
CA LYS A 668 51.88 -58.09 68.56
C LYS A 668 52.84 -57.75 69.70
N VAL A 669 52.77 -56.55 70.27
CA VAL A 669 53.59 -56.13 71.42
C VAL A 669 53.14 -56.86 72.70
N GLU A 670 51.83 -57.02 72.92
CA GLU A 670 51.25 -57.79 74.01
C GLU A 670 51.66 -59.27 73.93
N ALA A 671 51.47 -59.94 72.80
CA ALA A 671 51.89 -61.33 72.61
C ALA A 671 53.42 -61.50 72.80
N GLN A 672 54.23 -60.51 72.38
CA GLN A 672 55.67 -60.51 72.68
C GLN A 672 55.97 -60.26 74.17
N GLN A 673 55.16 -59.48 74.87
CA GLN A 673 55.27 -59.21 76.31
C GLN A 673 54.94 -60.48 77.10
N GLU A 674 53.84 -61.16 76.76
CA GLU A 674 53.45 -62.45 77.32
C GLU A 674 54.48 -63.54 77.04
N LEU A 675 54.98 -63.65 75.81
CA LEU A 675 56.06 -64.59 75.48
C LEU A 675 57.34 -64.32 76.31
N ARG A 676 57.66 -63.05 76.59
CA ARG A 676 58.77 -62.67 77.47
C ARG A 676 58.47 -62.92 78.96
N MET A 677 57.22 -62.83 79.40
CA MET A 677 56.78 -63.24 80.74
C MET A 677 56.88 -64.76 80.92
N LEU A 678 56.30 -65.54 80.00
CA LEU A 678 56.28 -67.00 80.02
C LEU A 678 57.70 -67.59 79.93
N ARG A 679 58.59 -67.03 79.11
CA ARG A 679 60.00 -67.44 79.07
C ARG A 679 60.73 -67.20 80.39
N ARG A 680 60.44 -66.09 81.09
CA ARG A 680 61.03 -65.84 82.42
C ARG A 680 60.45 -66.80 83.46
N GLN A 681 59.15 -67.03 83.46
CA GLN A 681 58.51 -67.99 84.36
C GLN A 681 59.05 -69.41 84.13
N LEU A 682 59.23 -69.81 82.88
CA LEU A 682 59.87 -71.08 82.53
C LEU A 682 61.31 -71.14 83.05
N GLN A 683 62.11 -70.08 82.91
CA GLN A 683 63.46 -70.03 83.47
C GLN A 683 63.43 -70.11 85.01
N GLU A 684 62.54 -69.37 85.67
CA GLU A 684 62.42 -69.42 87.13
C GLU A 684 61.99 -70.81 87.64
N GLU A 685 61.08 -71.51 86.93
CA GLU A 685 60.70 -72.88 87.27
C GLU A 685 61.81 -73.90 86.91
N GLN A 686 62.58 -73.66 85.85
CA GLN A 686 63.79 -74.44 85.54
C GLN A 686 64.86 -74.24 86.63
N ASP A 687 65.10 -73.02 87.09
CA ASP A 687 66.04 -72.71 88.18
C ASP A 687 65.56 -73.32 89.51
N ARG A 688 64.25 -73.27 89.81
CA ARG A 688 63.62 -73.94 90.96
C ARG A 688 63.78 -75.45 90.85
N SER A 689 63.54 -76.04 89.68
CA SER A 689 63.68 -77.48 89.42
C SER A 689 65.14 -77.94 89.53
N SER A 690 66.09 -77.22 88.92
CA SER A 690 67.52 -77.49 89.04
C SER A 690 68.01 -77.38 90.47
N LYS A 691 67.52 -76.39 91.23
CA LYS A 691 67.82 -76.28 92.66
C LYS A 691 67.25 -77.45 93.46
N LEU A 692 66.00 -77.84 93.23
CA LEU A 692 65.39 -79.01 93.85
C LEU A 692 66.11 -80.32 93.47
N SER A 693 66.63 -80.43 92.24
CA SER A 693 67.49 -81.55 91.82
C SER A 693 68.80 -81.55 92.59
N ALA A 694 69.47 -80.41 92.73
CA ALA A 694 70.70 -80.28 93.53
C ALA A 694 70.48 -80.57 95.02
N ASP A 695 69.35 -80.11 95.60
CA ASP A 695 68.95 -80.42 96.98
C ASP A 695 68.63 -81.93 97.13
N MET A 696 68.02 -82.56 96.13
CA MET A 696 67.77 -84.01 96.08
C MET A 696 69.04 -84.84 95.88
N GLU A 697 69.99 -84.39 95.06
CA GLU A 697 71.31 -84.98 94.87
C GLU A 697 72.14 -84.86 96.15
N ALA A 698 72.06 -83.74 96.87
CA ALA A 698 72.67 -83.60 98.20
C ALA A 698 72.05 -84.60 99.21
N LEU A 699 70.72 -84.75 99.20
CA LEU A 699 70.00 -85.75 100.01
C LEU A 699 70.25 -87.21 99.59
N GLN A 700 70.69 -87.46 98.35
CA GLN A 700 71.18 -88.76 97.88
C GLN A 700 72.65 -88.96 98.24
N GLY A 701 73.51 -87.95 98.16
CA GLY A 701 74.92 -88.01 98.57
C GLY A 701 75.06 -88.30 100.07
N VAL A 702 74.23 -87.68 100.91
CA VAL A 702 74.09 -88.01 102.34
C VAL A 702 73.61 -89.45 102.58
N ARG A 703 72.93 -90.08 101.60
CA ARG A 703 72.41 -91.45 101.68
C ARG A 703 73.34 -92.51 101.06
N LEU A 704 74.18 -92.13 100.10
CA LEU A 704 75.13 -92.98 99.39
C LEU A 704 76.54 -92.96 100.00
N GLY A 705 76.77 -92.15 101.05
CA GLY A 705 77.94 -92.27 101.92
C GLY A 705 78.10 -93.64 102.60
N THR A 706 77.05 -94.49 102.58
CA THR A 706 77.09 -95.89 103.03
C THR A 706 76.19 -96.81 102.18
N GLY A 707 76.76 -97.51 101.19
CA GLY A 707 76.17 -98.78 100.69
C GLY A 707 76.04 -98.98 99.18
N SER A 708 77.10 -99.51 98.56
CA SER A 708 77.13 -100.46 97.42
C SER A 708 76.21 -100.30 96.18
N THR A 709 76.85 -99.96 95.06
CA THR A 709 76.90 -100.75 93.80
C THR A 709 75.69 -101.62 93.36
N PHE A 710 75.19 -101.40 92.14
CA PHE A 710 75.25 -102.40 91.05
C PHE A 710 74.98 -101.77 89.67
N ASP A 711 75.54 -102.37 88.60
CA ASP A 711 75.44 -101.88 87.21
C ASP A 711 74.08 -102.15 86.53
N THR A 712 73.66 -101.27 85.61
CA THR A 712 73.12 -101.72 84.31
C THR A 712 73.22 -100.71 83.16
N LYS A 713 73.96 -101.13 82.13
CA LYS A 713 73.90 -100.74 80.70
C LYS A 713 72.45 -100.46 80.24
N THR A 714 72.12 -99.50 79.36
CA THR A 714 72.54 -99.42 77.94
C THR A 714 72.06 -98.11 77.26
N ALA A 715 72.95 -97.48 76.47
CA ALA A 715 72.83 -96.81 75.14
C ALA A 715 71.45 -96.37 74.55
N VAL A 716 71.33 -95.36 73.66
CA VAL A 716 72.34 -94.52 72.96
C VAL A 716 71.71 -93.22 72.40
N GLU A 717 72.54 -92.28 71.91
CA GLU A 717 72.15 -91.06 71.17
C GLU A 717 71.48 -91.35 69.79
N GLY A 718 70.83 -90.43 69.07
CA GLY A 718 70.54 -89.02 69.32
C GLY A 718 70.67 -88.21 68.01
N HIS A 719 69.61 -87.48 67.63
CA HIS A 719 69.62 -86.39 66.65
C HIS A 719 68.35 -85.53 66.80
#